data_AF-A0A7C8MI04-F1
#
_entry.id   AF-A0A7C8MI04-F1
#
_cell.length_a   1.000
_cell.length_b   1.000
_cell.length_c   1.000
_cell.angle_alpha   90.00
_cell.angle_beta   90.00
_cell.angle_gamma   90.00
#
_symmetry.space_group_name_H-M   'P 1'
#
loop_
_entity.id
_entity.type
_entity.pdbx_description
1 polymer ?
#
loop_
_entity_poly.entity_id
_entity_poly.type
_entity_poly.pdbx_seq_one_letter_code
_entity_poly.pdbx_strand_id
1 'polypeptide(L)'
;MKLFTVSLATVFAPMLVVHAKPTHQFDHFFPGWNERVQVILRDNCSEVYAEYLTGHVNDTLGAQSLVNPLIDCVLEVFPESRKAELATGALVLGLIPTILQTIGSSTAETALVGLRRPLLGFLISAGSPAVSMMKTSDFARSITDFVEGGEPRELGIDALRWSRGRVKWAFLIALLEYVVVGGAVANVLHLAWELGYHAVAIFAPDTIFGVPLWTLGASLIHLAGCLALWVRVRIQLVDTRNREDYNARTKPLNTWIPAQFIPSVFHPSMTLELRRDNGSTFWFYVLTWVISIGILAQVAFGTLVLSGLLFFSLVDCLIIVGRYTLSAVVCRAVVRLELSGMMAAMASVKAASIAEYSGGGNVSAAAFNPPNTQTSKGPDDVVITLAIRTPLCKGHKGGFKDTSLEYIMYSILKATRERMGFSPELVEDICMGNVSDGKAAYKARAAALAAGFPNTTGASSVNRFCSSGLKATADIAHAIAAGSIEVGIAAGAESMTVGGDRLEAPFDEDVLKHSQEARDCMEAMGWTSENVARDFGLTREVLDEYAAESFRRAEEAQKAGWFDDEIVPVITKVKGPDGDLKTVTLTKDEGIRPGTTAAGLGKIRAAFPQWGLMTTGGNASQVTDGASAVVIMKRSKAIELGLPILAKYVGSTIAGLPPRIMGIGPTVAIPKLLQQHNLSLNDIDVIEVNEAFATMAVYTRDFLGLDWNKMNPRGGAIALGHPLGTTGARQIVTGLSECRRTKKKILLTSMCIGTGMGMAGLFVNEQ
;
A
#
# COMPACT_ATOMS: atom_id res chain seq x y z
N MET A 1 1.99 17.30 -38.55
CA MET A 1 3.44 17.20 -38.31
C MET A 1 4.18 18.52 -38.46
N LYS A 2 4.20 19.18 -39.65
CA LYS A 2 4.79 20.54 -39.79
C LYS A 2 4.22 21.57 -38.79
N LEU A 3 2.93 21.53 -38.50
CA LEU A 3 2.30 22.39 -37.48
C LEU A 3 2.77 22.13 -36.04
N PHE A 4 3.17 20.89 -35.72
CA PHE A 4 3.58 20.51 -34.36
C PHE A 4 5.05 20.89 -34.09
N THR A 5 5.92 20.72 -35.09
CA THR A 5 7.31 21.21 -35.05
C THR A 5 7.39 22.73 -35.15
N VAL A 6 6.58 23.38 -35.99
CA VAL A 6 6.55 24.84 -36.12
C VAL A 6 6.03 25.52 -34.85
N SER A 7 5.01 24.96 -34.18
CA SER A 7 4.43 25.58 -32.97
C SER A 7 5.31 25.44 -31.72
N LEU A 8 6.08 24.35 -31.58
CA LEU A 8 7.03 24.20 -30.47
C LEU A 8 8.32 24.99 -30.74
N ALA A 9 8.81 25.02 -32.00
CA ALA A 9 9.97 25.81 -32.40
C ALA A 9 9.72 27.32 -32.28
N THR A 10 8.50 27.81 -32.54
CA THR A 10 8.18 29.24 -32.39
C THR A 10 8.14 29.71 -30.94
N VAL A 11 7.84 28.83 -29.98
CA VAL A 11 7.86 29.18 -28.54
C VAL A 11 9.29 29.30 -27.99
N PHE A 12 10.25 28.58 -28.58
CA PHE A 12 11.68 28.64 -28.21
C PHE A 12 12.57 29.46 -29.17
N ALA A 13 11.96 30.07 -30.20
CA ALA A 13 12.65 30.76 -31.29
C ALA A 13 13.55 31.95 -30.94
N PRO A 14 13.45 32.68 -29.80
CA PRO A 14 14.35 33.82 -29.59
C PRO A 14 15.78 33.43 -29.21
N MET A 15 16.07 32.15 -28.93
CA MET A 15 17.41 31.70 -28.59
C MET A 15 17.88 30.59 -29.55
N LEU A 16 18.86 30.94 -30.39
CA LEU A 16 19.71 30.05 -31.19
C LEU A 16 19.06 29.42 -32.43
N VAL A 17 18.63 30.25 -33.38
CA VAL A 17 18.57 29.81 -34.80
C VAL A 17 19.96 29.96 -35.41
N VAL A 18 20.85 29.04 -35.06
CA VAL A 18 22.06 28.75 -35.85
C VAL A 18 21.68 27.55 -36.72
N HIS A 19 21.32 27.78 -37.99
CA HIS A 19 21.15 26.69 -38.94
C HIS A 19 22.54 26.08 -39.20
N ALA A 20 22.90 25.04 -38.46
CA ALA A 20 24.10 24.26 -38.74
C ALA A 20 23.92 23.60 -40.11
N LYS A 21 24.84 23.82 -41.05
CA LYS A 21 24.85 23.04 -42.29
C LYS A 21 25.17 21.58 -41.93
N PRO A 22 24.31 20.61 -42.28
CA PRO A 22 24.55 19.21 -41.97
C PRO A 22 25.57 18.65 -42.96
N THR A 23 26.84 19.04 -42.82
CA THR A 23 27.95 18.51 -43.64
C THR A 23 28.91 17.64 -42.84
N HIS A 24 28.67 17.48 -41.53
CA HIS A 24 29.55 16.74 -40.61
C HIS A 24 28.87 15.53 -39.92
N GLN A 25 27.57 15.30 -40.15
CA GLN A 25 26.80 14.24 -39.48
C GLN A 25 27.23 12.82 -39.87
N PHE A 26 27.91 12.66 -41.01
CA PHE A 26 28.40 11.39 -41.53
C PHE A 26 29.92 11.22 -41.35
N ASP A 27 30.59 12.18 -40.68
CA ASP A 27 32.05 12.13 -40.47
C ASP A 27 32.45 11.07 -39.43
N HIS A 28 31.59 10.82 -38.45
CA HIS A 28 31.86 9.89 -37.36
C HIS A 28 30.56 9.37 -36.73
N PHE A 29 30.46 8.05 -36.56
CA PHE A 29 29.32 7.37 -35.94
C PHE A 29 29.71 6.69 -34.62
N PHE A 30 28.73 6.11 -33.93
CA PHE A 30 29.00 5.30 -32.74
C PHE A 30 29.83 4.04 -33.08
N PRO A 31 30.65 3.54 -32.13
CA PRO A 31 31.65 2.51 -32.40
C PRO A 31 31.09 1.24 -33.05
N GLY A 32 29.86 0.84 -32.73
CA GLY A 32 29.26 -0.38 -33.27
C GLY A 32 29.02 -0.37 -34.78
N TRP A 33 28.92 0.81 -35.40
CA TRP A 33 28.69 0.95 -36.85
C TRP A 33 29.68 1.82 -37.60
N ASN A 34 30.52 2.60 -36.91
CA ASN A 34 31.41 3.59 -37.55
C ASN A 34 32.22 3.02 -38.72
N GLU A 35 33.02 1.98 -38.50
CA GLU A 35 33.87 1.42 -39.56
C GLU A 35 33.05 0.93 -40.77
N ARG A 36 31.92 0.27 -40.52
CA ARG A 36 31.08 -0.32 -41.57
C ARG A 36 30.37 0.74 -42.40
N VAL A 37 29.79 1.75 -41.75
CA VAL A 37 29.11 2.84 -42.45
C VAL A 37 30.14 3.66 -43.24
N GLN A 38 31.32 3.94 -42.67
CA GLN A 38 32.40 4.64 -43.39
C GLN A 38 32.87 3.88 -44.63
N VAL A 39 32.98 2.55 -44.56
CA VAL A 39 33.29 1.71 -45.74
C VAL A 39 32.20 1.82 -46.80
N ILE A 40 30.92 1.73 -46.42
CA ILE A 40 29.79 1.87 -47.36
C ILE A 40 29.78 3.26 -48.00
N LEU A 41 30.01 4.32 -47.22
CA LEU A 41 30.10 5.70 -47.71
C LEU A 41 31.20 5.87 -48.76
N ARG A 42 32.37 5.26 -48.54
CA ARG A 42 33.51 5.35 -49.45
C ARG A 42 33.37 4.47 -50.70
N ASP A 43 32.88 3.24 -50.53
CA ASP A 43 32.99 2.21 -51.57
C ASP A 43 31.69 2.07 -52.39
N ASN A 44 30.53 2.34 -51.80
CA ASN A 44 29.22 2.16 -52.44
C ASN A 44 28.45 3.47 -52.66
N CYS A 45 28.59 4.45 -51.76
CA CYS A 45 27.81 5.69 -51.77
C CYS A 45 28.65 6.94 -52.08
N SER A 46 29.81 6.79 -52.72
CA SER A 46 30.81 7.87 -52.88
C SER A 46 30.31 9.08 -53.67
N GLU A 47 29.49 8.87 -54.69
CA GLU A 47 28.90 9.95 -55.50
C GLU A 47 27.90 10.79 -54.69
N VAL A 48 26.96 10.12 -54.02
CA VAL A 48 25.96 10.76 -53.15
C VAL A 48 26.63 11.42 -51.95
N TYR A 49 27.70 10.81 -51.42
CA TYR A 49 28.49 11.39 -50.34
C TYR A 49 29.26 12.64 -50.78
N ALA A 50 29.80 12.67 -51.99
CA ALA A 50 30.44 13.85 -52.55
C ALA A 50 29.44 15.01 -52.72
N GLU A 51 28.21 14.71 -53.15
CA GLU A 51 27.12 15.70 -53.22
C GLU A 51 26.75 16.23 -51.82
N TYR A 52 26.63 15.36 -50.82
CA TYR A 52 26.42 15.73 -49.42
C TYR A 52 27.49 16.73 -48.91
N LEU A 53 28.77 16.50 -49.22
CA LEU A 53 29.87 17.37 -48.82
C LEU A 53 29.85 18.77 -49.46
N THR A 54 29.11 18.97 -50.56
CA THR A 54 28.95 20.31 -51.17
C THR A 54 28.13 21.25 -50.28
N GLY A 55 27.28 20.69 -49.40
CA GLY A 55 26.37 21.46 -48.55
C GLY A 55 25.30 22.23 -49.33
N HIS A 56 25.01 21.86 -50.58
CA HIS A 56 24.00 22.50 -51.41
C HIS A 56 22.59 22.00 -51.01
N VAL A 57 21.81 22.87 -50.36
CA VAL A 57 20.45 22.55 -49.90
C VAL A 57 19.43 23.07 -50.91
N ASN A 58 18.47 22.24 -51.32
CA ASN A 58 17.40 22.66 -52.22
C ASN A 58 16.40 23.55 -51.47
N ASP A 59 16.12 24.75 -51.99
CA ASP A 59 15.24 25.76 -51.39
C ASP A 59 13.80 25.26 -51.13
N THR A 60 13.32 24.25 -51.87
CA THR A 60 11.97 23.69 -51.71
C THR A 60 11.87 22.48 -50.79
N LEU A 61 12.92 21.67 -50.71
CA LEU A 61 12.94 20.40 -49.96
C LEU A 61 13.73 20.50 -48.64
N GLY A 62 14.50 21.58 -48.44
CA GLY A 62 15.27 21.83 -47.21
C GLY A 62 16.39 20.81 -46.99
N ALA A 63 16.96 20.79 -45.78
CA ALA A 63 18.12 19.95 -45.43
C ALA A 63 17.93 18.45 -45.68
N GLN A 64 16.68 17.98 -45.74
CA GLN A 64 16.34 16.60 -46.07
C GLN A 64 16.77 16.19 -47.48
N SER A 65 16.83 17.13 -48.44
CA SER A 65 17.28 16.84 -49.81
C SER A 65 18.74 16.41 -49.87
N LEU A 66 19.55 16.79 -48.86
CA LEU A 66 20.97 16.50 -48.79
C LEU A 66 21.24 15.19 -48.02
N VAL A 67 20.47 14.93 -46.97
CA VAL A 67 20.72 13.83 -46.01
C VAL A 67 20.00 12.54 -46.41
N ASN A 68 18.75 12.62 -46.89
CA ASN A 68 17.96 11.42 -47.20
C ASN A 68 18.58 10.54 -48.29
N PRO A 69 19.06 11.08 -49.44
CA PRO A 69 19.68 10.24 -50.47
C PRO A 69 20.87 9.43 -49.94
N LEU A 70 21.64 10.01 -49.02
CA LEU A 70 22.79 9.34 -48.41
C LEU A 70 22.35 8.25 -47.42
N ILE A 71 21.33 8.52 -46.61
CA ILE A 71 20.71 7.49 -45.73
C ILE A 71 20.18 6.33 -46.57
N ASP A 72 19.43 6.63 -47.64
CA ASP A 72 18.81 5.63 -48.50
C ASP A 72 19.88 4.76 -49.17
N CYS A 73 20.95 5.35 -49.70
CA CYS A 73 22.07 4.61 -50.27
C CYS A 73 22.73 3.67 -49.24
N VAL A 74 23.00 4.16 -48.02
CA VAL A 74 23.60 3.32 -46.97
C VAL A 74 22.66 2.18 -46.57
N LEU A 75 21.36 2.46 -46.43
CA LEU A 75 20.37 1.44 -46.09
C LEU A 75 20.20 0.41 -47.20
N GLU A 76 20.20 0.79 -48.48
CA GLU A 76 20.10 -0.16 -49.60
C GLU A 76 21.24 -1.20 -49.60
N VAL A 77 22.45 -0.80 -49.23
CA VAL A 77 23.62 -1.68 -49.15
C VAL A 77 23.57 -2.62 -47.94
N PHE A 78 22.88 -2.24 -46.86
CA PHE A 78 22.79 -3.06 -45.65
C PHE A 78 21.96 -4.35 -45.89
N PRO A 79 22.42 -5.51 -45.39
CA PRO A 79 21.59 -6.72 -45.34
C PRO A 79 20.33 -6.50 -44.49
N GLU A 80 19.23 -7.19 -44.84
CA GLU A 80 17.95 -7.10 -44.11
C GLU A 80 18.08 -7.37 -42.61
N SER A 81 18.96 -8.30 -42.20
CA SER A 81 19.24 -8.57 -40.79
C SER A 81 19.82 -7.37 -40.04
N ARG A 82 20.59 -6.51 -40.71
CA ARG A 82 21.18 -5.30 -40.12
C ARG A 82 20.19 -4.14 -40.11
N LYS A 83 19.33 -4.02 -41.12
CA LYS A 83 18.19 -3.09 -41.09
C LYS A 83 17.27 -3.38 -39.90
N ALA A 84 16.98 -4.66 -39.65
CA ALA A 84 16.20 -5.08 -38.49
C ALA A 84 16.88 -4.74 -37.14
N GLU A 85 18.21 -4.88 -37.06
CA GLU A 85 18.98 -4.46 -35.88
C GLU A 85 18.91 -2.94 -35.65
N LEU A 86 19.07 -2.13 -36.70
CA LEU A 86 18.93 -0.66 -36.64
C LEU A 86 17.52 -0.24 -36.18
N ALA A 87 16.48 -0.88 -36.72
CA ALA A 87 15.09 -0.62 -36.31
C ALA A 87 14.84 -0.98 -34.83
N THR A 88 15.45 -2.08 -34.36
CA THR A 88 15.40 -2.47 -32.95
C THR A 88 16.14 -1.45 -32.07
N GLY A 89 17.28 -0.96 -32.51
CA GLY A 89 18.03 0.11 -31.84
C GLY A 89 17.22 1.39 -31.69
N ALA A 90 16.53 1.83 -32.74
CA ALA A 90 15.64 2.99 -32.72
C ALA A 90 14.49 2.82 -31.72
N LEU A 91 13.90 1.62 -31.61
CA LEU A 91 12.88 1.31 -30.61
C LEU A 91 13.44 1.46 -29.18
N VAL A 92 14.64 0.91 -28.92
CA VAL A 92 15.29 1.00 -27.60
C VAL A 92 15.59 2.46 -27.23
N LEU A 93 16.11 3.27 -28.15
CA LEU A 93 16.35 4.69 -27.92
C LEU A 93 15.04 5.46 -27.67
N GLY A 94 13.98 5.17 -28.43
CA GLY A 94 12.66 5.77 -28.26
C GLY A 94 11.99 5.48 -26.91
N LEU A 95 12.37 4.38 -26.24
CA LEU A 95 11.88 4.00 -24.91
C LEU A 95 12.61 4.72 -23.76
N ILE A 96 13.76 5.35 -24.00
CA ILE A 96 14.54 6.05 -22.97
C ILE A 96 13.68 7.01 -22.13
N PRO A 97 12.86 7.92 -22.70
CA PRO A 97 12.07 8.87 -21.90
C PRO A 97 11.07 8.17 -20.96
N THR A 98 10.51 7.04 -21.37
CA THR A 98 9.58 6.25 -20.55
C THR A 98 10.32 5.48 -19.46
N ILE A 99 11.47 4.88 -19.79
CA ILE A 99 12.32 4.20 -18.80
C ILE A 99 12.72 5.20 -17.71
N LEU A 100 13.26 6.35 -18.10
CA LEU A 100 13.71 7.37 -17.15
C LEU A 100 12.57 7.97 -16.33
N GLN A 101 11.34 8.07 -16.85
CA GLN A 101 10.17 8.49 -16.08
C GLN A 101 9.86 7.59 -14.87
N THR A 102 10.10 6.29 -15.00
CA THR A 102 9.80 5.33 -13.93
C THR A 102 10.82 5.38 -12.79
N ILE A 103 12.02 5.91 -13.06
CA ILE A 103 13.16 5.92 -12.12
C ILE A 103 13.47 7.34 -11.61
N GLY A 104 13.20 8.35 -12.43
CA GLY A 104 13.55 9.75 -12.20
C GLY A 104 12.89 10.38 -10.97
N SER A 105 13.43 11.51 -10.54
CA SER A 105 12.83 12.29 -9.45
C SER A 105 11.56 12.98 -9.91
N SER A 106 10.57 13.06 -9.03
CA SER A 106 9.34 13.79 -9.32
C SER A 106 9.55 15.29 -9.21
N THR A 107 8.71 16.10 -9.86
CA THR A 107 8.79 17.57 -9.77
C THR A 107 8.62 18.08 -8.35
N ALA A 108 7.73 17.46 -7.58
CA ALA A 108 7.50 17.82 -6.18
C ALA A 108 8.73 17.56 -5.30
N GLU A 109 9.35 16.38 -5.45
CA GLU A 109 10.54 16.00 -4.67
C GLU A 109 11.73 16.92 -4.94
N THR A 110 12.06 17.19 -6.21
CA THR A 110 13.15 18.09 -6.58
C THR A 110 12.86 19.53 -6.15
N ALA A 111 11.59 19.97 -6.23
CA ALA A 111 11.20 21.30 -5.76
C ALA A 111 11.37 21.46 -4.25
N LEU A 112 11.07 20.42 -3.46
CA LEU A 112 11.28 20.42 -2.01
C LEU A 112 12.78 20.52 -1.65
N VAL A 113 13.65 19.76 -2.33
CA VAL A 113 15.12 19.91 -2.18
C VAL A 113 15.55 21.34 -2.57
N GLY A 114 15.01 21.86 -3.66
CA GLY A 114 15.24 23.22 -4.14
C GLY A 114 14.86 24.34 -3.15
N LEU A 115 13.94 24.08 -2.20
CA LEU A 115 13.62 25.06 -1.15
C LEU A 115 14.81 25.38 -0.24
N ARG A 116 15.66 24.39 0.03
CA ARG A 116 16.82 24.53 0.92
C ARG A 116 18.13 24.66 0.14
N ARG A 117 18.26 23.90 -0.95
CA ARG A 117 19.48 23.81 -1.75
C ARG A 117 19.17 24.03 -3.24
N PRO A 118 18.82 25.27 -3.65
CA PRO A 118 18.43 25.57 -5.03
C PRO A 118 19.46 25.15 -6.09
N LEU A 119 20.76 25.32 -5.83
CA LEU A 119 21.79 24.90 -6.79
C LEU A 119 21.85 23.38 -6.91
N LEU A 120 21.77 22.65 -5.79
CA LEU A 120 21.74 21.18 -5.82
C LEU A 120 20.48 20.67 -6.54
N GLY A 121 19.30 21.24 -6.24
CA GLY A 121 18.05 20.90 -6.92
C GLY A 121 18.10 21.11 -8.43
N PHE A 122 18.72 22.20 -8.88
CA PHE A 122 18.95 22.47 -10.31
C PHE A 122 19.92 21.45 -10.95
N LEU A 123 21.02 21.11 -10.27
CA LEU A 123 21.95 20.10 -10.80
C LEU A 123 21.30 18.72 -10.85
N ILE A 124 20.46 18.36 -9.88
CA ILE A 124 19.66 17.14 -9.90
C ILE A 124 18.72 17.11 -11.11
N SER A 125 18.04 18.22 -11.43
CA SER A 125 17.19 18.29 -12.62
C SER A 125 17.97 18.21 -13.93
N ALA A 126 19.19 18.75 -13.96
CA ALA A 126 20.07 18.64 -15.13
C ALA A 126 20.68 17.24 -15.30
N GLY A 127 20.90 16.51 -14.20
CA GLY A 127 21.43 15.14 -14.20
C GLY A 127 20.37 14.05 -14.39
N SER A 128 19.09 14.40 -14.41
CA SER A 128 17.97 13.48 -14.61
C SER A 128 17.09 13.98 -15.76
N PRO A 129 17.39 13.62 -17.02
CA PRO A 129 16.77 14.21 -18.22
C PRO A 129 15.35 13.69 -18.52
N ALA A 130 14.65 13.16 -17.52
CA ALA A 130 13.23 12.90 -17.58
C ALA A 130 12.58 13.14 -16.21
N VAL A 131 11.31 13.52 -16.27
CA VAL A 131 10.51 13.88 -15.10
C VAL A 131 9.48 12.79 -14.86
N SER A 132 9.40 12.28 -13.63
CA SER A 132 8.40 11.25 -13.31
C SER A 132 6.97 11.74 -13.55
N MET A 133 6.12 10.88 -14.10
CA MET A 133 4.73 11.23 -14.41
C MET A 133 3.95 11.51 -13.12
N MET A 134 3.32 12.67 -13.05
CA MET A 134 2.46 13.06 -11.93
C MET A 134 1.20 13.73 -12.46
N LYS A 135 0.04 13.40 -11.88
CA LYS A 135 -1.17 14.21 -12.09
C LYS A 135 -1.08 15.48 -11.24
N THR A 136 -1.81 16.52 -11.63
CA THR A 136 -1.99 17.74 -10.84
C THR A 136 -2.38 17.45 -9.39
N SER A 137 -3.28 16.49 -9.16
CA SER A 137 -3.69 16.05 -7.83
C SER A 137 -2.53 15.45 -7.03
N ASP A 138 -1.62 14.74 -7.68
CA ASP A 138 -0.52 14.02 -7.04
C ASP A 138 0.59 14.98 -6.62
N PHE A 139 0.82 16.06 -7.39
CA PHE A 139 1.71 17.14 -6.99
C PHE A 139 1.15 17.86 -5.76
N ALA A 140 -0.12 18.26 -5.80
CA ALA A 140 -0.78 18.90 -4.67
C ALA A 140 -0.79 18.03 -3.42
N ARG A 141 -1.09 16.74 -3.57
CA ARG A 141 -1.08 15.75 -2.50
C ARG A 141 0.32 15.55 -1.95
N SER A 142 1.35 15.37 -2.78
CA SER A 142 2.73 15.17 -2.32
C SER A 142 3.24 16.35 -1.49
N ILE A 143 2.89 17.58 -1.87
CA ILE A 143 3.23 18.77 -1.08
C ILE A 143 2.41 18.82 0.21
N THR A 144 1.12 18.48 0.16
CA THR A 144 0.24 18.46 1.34
C THR A 144 0.70 17.39 2.34
N ASP A 145 0.98 16.17 1.88
CA ASP A 145 1.51 15.07 2.68
C ASP A 145 2.88 15.41 3.28
N PHE A 146 3.75 16.11 2.55
CA PHE A 146 5.04 16.54 3.08
C PHE A 146 4.89 17.64 4.14
N VAL A 147 3.97 18.59 3.94
CA VAL A 147 3.72 19.71 4.86
C VAL A 147 2.95 19.27 6.11
N GLU A 148 1.93 18.43 5.95
CA GLU A 148 0.99 18.02 7.01
C GLU A 148 1.39 16.68 7.65
N GLY A 149 1.95 15.75 6.87
CA GLY A 149 2.19 14.36 7.25
C GLY A 149 3.57 14.07 7.88
N GLY A 150 4.65 14.76 7.49
CA GLY A 150 5.97 14.67 8.14
C GLY A 150 6.61 13.27 8.29
N GLU A 151 6.00 12.19 7.79
CA GLU A 151 6.44 10.80 7.96
C GLU A 151 7.15 10.29 6.69
N PRO A 152 8.37 9.73 6.78
CA PRO A 152 9.16 9.35 5.61
C PRO A 152 8.48 8.27 4.77
N ARG A 153 8.51 8.42 3.44
CA ARG A 153 8.45 7.26 2.55
C ARG A 153 9.83 6.58 2.61
N GLU A 154 9.95 5.56 3.45
CA GLU A 154 11.18 4.81 3.72
C GLU A 154 11.88 4.37 2.42
N LEU A 155 13.11 4.85 2.23
CA LEU A 155 14.18 4.02 1.74
C LEU A 155 14.75 3.32 2.98
N GLY A 156 14.95 2.01 2.92
CA GLY A 156 15.55 1.20 3.99
C GLY A 156 17.01 1.55 4.26
N ILE A 157 17.26 2.78 4.70
CA ILE A 157 18.53 3.32 5.15
C ILE A 157 18.36 3.80 6.61
N ASP A 158 17.57 3.08 7.40
CA ASP A 158 17.46 3.28 8.86
C ASP A 158 18.80 3.07 9.59
N ALA A 159 19.80 2.52 8.90
CA ALA A 159 21.16 2.37 9.40
C ALA A 159 21.95 3.68 9.50
N LEU A 160 21.57 4.74 8.80
CA LEU A 160 22.22 6.05 8.93
C LEU A 160 21.53 6.88 10.02
N ARG A 161 21.64 6.41 11.27
CA ARG A 161 21.41 7.28 12.45
C ARG A 161 22.44 8.41 12.42
N TRP A 162 22.07 9.53 11.80
CA TRP A 162 22.83 10.77 11.80
C TRP A 162 22.77 11.39 13.20
N SER A 163 23.54 10.82 14.14
CA SER A 163 23.71 11.39 15.47
C SER A 163 24.26 12.82 15.32
N ARG A 164 23.68 13.78 16.04
CA ARG A 164 24.11 15.20 16.13
C ARG A 164 25.61 15.42 16.43
N GLY A 165 26.38 14.38 16.74
CA GLY A 165 27.83 14.43 16.99
C GLY A 165 28.74 14.48 15.75
N ARG A 166 28.23 14.48 14.51
CA ARG A 166 29.06 14.47 13.27
C ARG A 166 28.98 15.74 12.40
N VAL A 167 28.82 16.93 12.99
CA VAL A 167 28.88 18.23 12.26
C VAL A 167 30.18 18.37 11.44
N LYS A 168 31.28 17.78 11.91
CA LYS A 168 32.59 17.77 11.22
C LYS A 168 32.56 17.17 9.80
N TRP A 169 31.60 16.30 9.50
CA TRP A 169 31.49 15.63 8.19
C TRP A 169 30.46 16.26 7.25
N ALA A 170 29.66 17.22 7.73
CA ALA A 170 28.57 17.83 6.96
C ALA A 170 29.05 18.39 5.61
N PHE A 171 30.16 19.14 5.62
CA PHE A 171 30.76 19.69 4.41
C PHE A 171 31.24 18.59 3.44
N LEU A 172 31.81 17.51 3.95
CA LEU A 172 32.31 16.40 3.11
C LEU A 172 31.16 15.62 2.44
N ILE A 173 30.03 15.49 3.12
CA ILE A 173 28.82 14.87 2.56
C ILE A 173 28.23 15.76 1.48
N ALA A 174 28.09 17.06 1.75
CA ALA A 174 27.63 18.01 0.73
C ALA A 174 28.56 18.04 -0.49
N LEU A 175 29.87 18.01 -0.27
CA LEU A 175 30.85 17.92 -1.35
C LEU A 175 30.67 16.63 -2.15
N LEU A 176 30.51 15.49 -1.48
CA LEU A 176 30.27 14.21 -2.14
C LEU A 176 29.01 14.25 -3.01
N GLU A 177 27.91 14.81 -2.51
CA GLU A 177 26.66 14.97 -3.27
C GLU A 177 26.86 15.81 -4.54
N TYR A 178 27.58 16.94 -4.45
CA TYR A 178 27.89 17.74 -5.65
C TYR A 178 28.82 17.01 -6.61
N VAL A 179 29.77 16.21 -6.12
CA VAL A 179 30.65 15.41 -6.98
C VAL A 179 29.85 14.34 -7.73
N VAL A 180 28.98 13.59 -7.04
CA VAL A 180 28.19 12.52 -7.69
C VAL A 180 27.12 13.09 -8.62
N VAL A 181 26.42 14.16 -8.22
CA VAL A 181 25.43 14.83 -9.09
C VAL A 181 26.13 15.55 -10.24
N GLY A 182 27.26 16.20 -10.00
CA GLY A 182 28.07 16.84 -11.04
C GLY A 182 28.57 15.84 -12.07
N GLY A 183 29.00 14.65 -11.63
CA GLY A 183 29.32 13.53 -12.51
C GLY A 183 28.11 13.07 -13.34
N ALA A 184 26.93 12.97 -12.72
CA ALA A 184 25.69 12.64 -13.42
C ALA A 184 25.32 13.68 -14.49
N VAL A 185 25.43 14.98 -14.17
CA VAL A 185 25.21 16.10 -15.10
C VAL A 185 26.21 16.07 -16.25
N ALA A 186 27.50 15.94 -15.95
CA ALA A 186 28.54 15.88 -16.98
C ALA A 186 28.30 14.70 -17.94
N ASN A 187 27.94 13.53 -17.41
CA ASN A 187 27.60 12.36 -18.22
C ASN A 187 26.37 12.61 -19.11
N VAL A 188 25.31 13.22 -18.57
CA VAL A 188 24.08 13.54 -19.32
C VAL A 188 24.34 14.56 -20.43
N LEU A 189 25.06 15.65 -20.13
CA LEU A 189 25.42 16.66 -21.11
C LEU A 189 26.35 16.11 -22.20
N HIS A 190 27.31 15.27 -21.80
CA HIS A 190 28.20 14.61 -22.75
C HIS A 190 27.44 13.67 -23.67
N LEU A 191 26.53 12.84 -23.14
CA LEU A 191 25.66 12.00 -23.96
C LEU A 191 24.78 12.81 -24.90
N ALA A 192 24.18 13.90 -24.41
CA ALA A 192 23.33 14.75 -25.24
C ALA A 192 24.13 15.40 -26.38
N TRP A 193 25.38 15.77 -26.11
CA TRP A 193 26.32 16.23 -27.12
C TRP A 193 26.70 15.13 -28.12
N GLU A 194 27.14 13.96 -27.63
CA GLU A 194 27.51 12.81 -28.47
C GLU A 194 26.36 12.41 -29.40
N LEU A 195 25.14 12.32 -28.87
CA LEU A 195 23.94 12.00 -29.63
C LEU A 195 23.50 13.13 -30.56
N GLY A 196 23.70 14.39 -30.20
CA GLY A 196 23.40 15.50 -31.09
C GLY A 196 24.36 15.56 -32.28
N TYR A 197 25.64 15.29 -32.04
CA TYR A 197 26.71 15.49 -33.01
C TYR A 197 27.01 14.25 -33.88
N HIS A 198 27.02 13.05 -33.30
CA HIS A 198 27.40 11.80 -33.98
C HIS A 198 26.21 10.96 -34.45
N ALA A 199 24.98 11.37 -34.17
CA ALA A 199 23.78 10.68 -34.64
C ALA A 199 23.20 11.36 -35.88
N VAL A 200 22.67 10.56 -36.79
CA VAL A 200 21.90 11.05 -37.93
C VAL A 200 20.41 11.00 -37.58
N ALA A 201 19.71 12.12 -37.71
CA ALA A 201 18.27 12.22 -37.43
C ALA A 201 17.46 12.15 -38.74
N ILE A 202 16.59 11.13 -38.86
CA ILE A 202 15.86 10.85 -40.12
C ILE A 202 14.76 11.87 -40.45
N PHE A 203 14.02 12.38 -39.46
CA PHE A 203 12.84 13.22 -39.70
C PHE A 203 13.13 14.73 -39.68
N ALA A 204 14.28 15.14 -39.16
CA ALA A 204 14.67 16.55 -39.01
C ALA A 204 16.21 16.69 -38.91
N PRO A 205 16.93 16.48 -40.02
CA PRO A 205 18.40 16.49 -40.04
C PRO A 205 19.01 17.85 -39.64
N ASP A 206 18.24 18.93 -39.69
CA ASP A 206 18.59 20.26 -39.20
C ASP A 206 18.47 20.43 -37.67
N THR A 207 17.91 19.44 -36.96
CA THR A 207 17.65 19.49 -35.50
C THR A 207 18.66 18.72 -34.66
N ILE A 208 19.96 18.91 -34.93
CA ILE A 208 21.08 18.42 -34.08
C ILE A 208 20.87 18.82 -32.61
N PHE A 209 20.24 19.97 -32.37
CA PHE A 209 19.89 20.47 -31.04
C PHE A 209 18.70 19.76 -30.38
N GLY A 210 17.98 18.87 -31.07
CA GLY A 210 16.80 18.18 -30.55
C GLY A 210 17.08 17.34 -29.30
N VAL A 211 18.20 16.59 -29.30
CA VAL A 211 18.60 15.76 -28.15
C VAL A 211 19.03 16.65 -26.95
N PRO A 212 19.92 17.66 -27.12
CA PRO A 212 20.18 18.64 -26.07
C PRO A 212 18.92 19.35 -25.54
N LEU A 213 18.01 19.74 -26.44
CA LEU A 213 16.77 20.42 -26.07
C LEU A 213 15.85 19.53 -25.23
N TRP A 214 15.69 18.26 -25.59
CA TRP A 214 14.95 17.28 -24.79
C TRP A 214 15.58 17.09 -23.41
N THR A 215 16.89 16.93 -23.38
CA THR A 215 17.69 16.69 -22.17
C THR A 215 17.54 17.85 -21.18
N LEU A 216 17.68 19.09 -21.66
CA LEU A 216 17.57 20.29 -20.83
C LEU A 216 16.13 20.69 -20.54
N GLY A 217 15.17 20.27 -21.37
CA GLY A 217 13.75 20.55 -21.19
C GLY A 217 13.19 20.05 -19.84
N ALA A 218 13.71 18.94 -19.32
CA ALA A 218 13.35 18.43 -17.99
C ALA A 218 13.66 19.45 -16.88
N SER A 219 14.76 20.21 -16.99
CA SER A 219 15.14 21.24 -16.01
C SER A 219 14.13 22.39 -15.95
N LEU A 220 13.55 22.79 -17.10
CA LEU A 220 12.52 23.83 -17.14
C LEU A 220 11.24 23.39 -16.41
N ILE A 221 10.86 22.12 -16.55
CA ILE A 221 9.69 21.53 -15.88
C ILE A 221 9.92 21.50 -14.37
N HIS A 222 11.11 21.12 -13.91
CA HIS A 222 11.48 21.18 -12.50
C HIS A 222 11.48 22.61 -11.94
N LEU A 223 11.98 23.59 -12.70
CA LEU A 223 11.91 25.01 -12.33
C LEU A 223 10.47 25.50 -12.17
N ALA A 224 9.56 25.10 -13.07
CA ALA A 224 8.14 25.38 -12.92
C ALA A 224 7.56 24.73 -11.64
N GLY A 225 8.02 23.53 -11.27
CA GLY A 225 7.69 22.87 -10.00
C GLY A 225 8.13 23.69 -8.77
N CYS A 226 9.36 24.22 -8.78
CA CYS A 226 9.84 25.12 -7.74
C CYS A 226 8.98 26.39 -7.64
N LEU A 227 8.58 26.97 -8.77
CA LEU A 227 7.70 28.14 -8.80
C LEU A 227 6.30 27.82 -8.23
N ALA A 228 5.71 26.69 -8.63
CA ALA A 228 4.42 26.23 -8.10
C ALA A 228 4.48 26.05 -6.58
N LEU A 229 5.55 25.42 -6.08
CA LEU A 229 5.77 25.25 -4.66
C LEU A 229 5.92 26.59 -3.93
N TRP A 230 6.66 27.54 -4.52
CA TRP A 230 6.86 28.88 -3.96
C TRP A 230 5.58 29.71 -3.90
N VAL A 231 4.65 29.51 -4.85
CA VAL A 231 3.33 30.13 -4.85
C VAL A 231 2.45 29.56 -3.74
N ARG A 232 2.56 28.25 -3.44
CA ARG A 232 1.65 27.53 -2.53
C ARG A 232 2.13 27.46 -1.08
N VAL A 233 3.44 27.46 -0.85
CA VAL A 233 4.02 27.24 0.48
C VAL A 233 4.67 28.51 1.03
N ARG A 234 4.35 28.85 2.28
CA ARG A 234 5.09 29.84 3.07
C ARG A 234 6.11 29.10 3.93
N ILE A 235 7.35 29.56 3.88
CA ILE A 235 8.47 29.02 4.65
C ILE A 235 8.71 29.92 5.86
N GLN A 236 8.65 29.35 7.05
CA GLN A 236 9.05 30.01 8.28
C GLN A 236 10.28 29.27 8.87
N LEU A 237 11.36 30.01 9.10
CA LEU A 237 12.59 29.46 9.69
C LEU A 237 12.53 29.72 11.20
N VAL A 238 12.72 28.67 12.00
CA VAL A 238 12.69 28.79 13.46
C VAL A 238 14.13 28.85 13.97
N ASP A 239 14.57 30.02 14.45
CA ASP A 239 15.86 30.13 15.14
C ASP A 239 15.70 29.69 16.61
N THR A 240 16.22 28.50 16.91
CA THR A 240 16.17 27.89 18.25
C THR A 240 17.00 28.64 19.31
N ARG A 241 17.80 29.65 18.94
CA ARG A 241 18.62 30.41 19.90
C ARG A 241 18.06 31.76 20.31
N ASN A 242 17.27 32.43 19.45
CA ASN A 242 16.81 33.81 19.70
C ASN A 242 15.30 34.08 19.58
N ARG A 243 14.44 33.07 19.35
CA ARG A 243 12.96 33.20 19.41
C ARG A 243 12.37 34.35 18.57
N GLU A 244 13.03 34.78 17.51
CA GLU A 244 12.44 35.74 16.57
C GLU A 244 11.88 34.98 15.36
N ASP A 245 10.55 35.08 15.17
CA ASP A 245 9.85 34.56 13.99
C ASP A 245 10.23 35.40 12.76
N TYR A 246 11.05 34.83 11.88
CA TYR A 246 11.48 35.51 10.66
C TYR A 246 10.91 34.84 9.41
N ASN A 247 10.20 35.64 8.62
CA ASN A 247 9.68 35.25 7.31
C ASN A 247 10.87 35.04 6.35
N ALA A 248 11.06 33.83 5.79
CA ALA A 248 12.25 33.53 4.97
C ALA A 248 12.37 34.40 3.70
N ARG A 249 11.30 35.09 3.29
CA ARG A 249 11.27 36.03 2.15
C ARG A 249 11.97 37.37 2.39
N THR A 250 12.31 37.72 3.64
CA THR A 250 12.96 39.00 3.96
C THR A 250 14.49 38.91 4.03
N LYS A 251 15.07 37.72 3.85
CA LYS A 251 16.53 37.58 3.84
C LYS A 251 17.15 38.04 2.52
N PRO A 252 18.31 38.72 2.55
CA PRO A 252 19.07 39.04 1.35
C PRO A 252 19.53 37.77 0.62
N LEU A 253 19.73 37.91 -0.70
CA LEU A 253 20.14 36.84 -1.62
C LEU A 253 21.47 36.15 -1.24
N ASN A 254 22.23 36.65 -0.26
CA ASN A 254 23.48 36.04 0.18
C ASN A 254 23.30 34.91 1.23
N THR A 255 22.09 34.70 1.73
CA THR A 255 21.83 33.77 2.86
C THR A 255 21.62 32.30 2.45
N TRP A 256 21.40 32.00 1.16
CA TRP A 256 21.25 30.63 0.65
C TRP A 256 22.58 29.97 0.25
N ILE A 257 23.65 30.76 0.08
CA ILE A 257 24.96 30.26 -0.36
C ILE A 257 25.57 29.32 0.70
N PRO A 258 25.59 29.66 2.01
CA PRO A 258 26.10 28.74 3.03
C PRO A 258 25.28 27.44 3.10
N ALA A 259 23.97 27.53 2.87
CA ALA A 259 23.06 26.37 2.85
C ALA A 259 23.33 25.41 1.67
N GLN A 260 24.05 25.83 0.62
CA GLN A 260 24.47 24.90 -0.42
C GLN A 260 25.47 23.87 0.11
N PHE A 261 26.35 24.25 1.04
CA PHE A 261 27.47 23.44 1.49
C PHE A 261 27.17 22.61 2.75
N ILE A 262 25.89 22.50 3.12
CA ILE A 262 25.43 21.79 4.30
C ILE A 262 24.26 20.88 3.88
N PRO A 263 24.27 19.58 4.21
CA PRO A 263 23.14 18.70 3.92
C PRO A 263 21.88 19.10 4.70
N SER A 264 20.70 18.83 4.13
CA SER A 264 19.43 19.31 4.71
C SER A 264 19.14 18.86 6.14
N VAL A 265 19.74 17.74 6.59
CA VAL A 265 19.63 17.23 7.98
C VAL A 265 20.28 18.15 9.02
N PHE A 266 21.27 18.95 8.61
CA PHE A 266 21.99 19.87 9.50
C PHE A 266 21.50 21.31 9.39
N HIS A 267 20.54 21.59 8.51
CA HIS A 267 19.93 22.90 8.41
C HIS A 267 19.06 23.21 9.62
N PRO A 268 18.86 24.50 9.94
CA PRO A 268 17.89 24.90 10.95
C PRO A 268 16.50 24.33 10.69
N SER A 269 15.82 24.09 11.78
CA SER A 269 14.40 23.84 11.89
C SER A 269 13.55 24.81 11.07
N MET A 270 12.53 24.29 10.39
CA MET A 270 11.63 25.05 9.52
C MET A 270 10.21 24.52 9.64
N THR A 271 9.22 25.41 9.60
CA THR A 271 7.82 25.06 9.42
C THR A 271 7.39 25.48 8.01
N LEU A 272 6.60 24.62 7.38
CA LEU A 272 6.00 24.88 6.08
C LEU A 272 4.50 25.08 6.30
N GLU A 273 3.94 26.13 5.73
CA GLU A 273 2.52 26.43 5.82
C GLU A 273 1.91 26.53 4.42
N LEU A 274 0.78 25.86 4.20
CA LEU A 274 0.01 25.99 2.98
C LEU A 274 -0.72 27.34 2.95
N ARG A 275 -0.51 28.12 1.90
CA ARG A 275 -1.29 29.34 1.66
C ARG A 275 -2.68 28.97 1.19
N ARG A 276 -3.72 29.46 1.88
CA ARG A 276 -5.13 29.15 1.57
C ARG A 276 -5.88 30.29 0.87
N ASP A 277 -5.18 31.34 0.42
CA ASP A 277 -5.83 32.42 -0.33
C ASP A 277 -6.21 31.97 -1.75
N ASN A 278 -7.31 32.53 -2.27
CA ASN A 278 -7.86 32.15 -3.58
C ASN A 278 -6.87 32.42 -4.73
N GLY A 279 -6.06 33.48 -4.63
CA GLY A 279 -5.09 33.85 -5.66
C GLY A 279 -3.93 32.87 -5.77
N SER A 280 -3.28 32.53 -4.65
CA SER A 280 -2.19 31.53 -4.66
C SER A 280 -2.69 30.14 -5.03
N THR A 281 -3.90 29.78 -4.61
CA THR A 281 -4.53 28.50 -4.97
C THR A 281 -4.79 28.41 -6.47
N PHE A 282 -5.32 29.48 -7.09
CA PHE A 282 -5.53 29.54 -8.53
C PHE A 282 -4.22 29.39 -9.32
N TRP A 283 -3.21 30.22 -9.02
CA TRP A 283 -1.93 30.18 -9.73
C TRP A 283 -1.17 28.87 -9.51
N PHE A 284 -1.30 28.26 -8.33
CA PHE A 284 -0.76 26.92 -8.07
C PHE A 284 -1.35 25.88 -9.02
N TYR A 285 -2.69 25.84 -9.16
CA TYR A 285 -3.33 24.91 -10.09
C TYR A 285 -2.91 25.20 -11.54
N VAL A 286 -2.89 26.46 -11.98
CA VAL A 286 -2.41 26.81 -13.34
C VAL A 286 -1.00 26.28 -13.58
N LEU A 287 -0.07 26.50 -12.65
CA LEU A 287 1.32 26.03 -12.79
C LEU A 287 1.41 24.49 -12.80
N THR A 288 0.64 23.79 -11.96
CA THR A 288 0.62 22.31 -11.98
C THR A 288 0.02 21.73 -13.27
N TRP A 289 -0.93 22.42 -13.91
CA TRP A 289 -1.41 22.05 -15.24
C TRP A 289 -0.32 22.25 -16.30
N VAL A 290 0.39 23.38 -16.28
CA VAL A 290 1.53 23.65 -17.17
C VAL A 290 2.61 22.58 -16.99
N ILE A 291 2.92 22.18 -15.75
CA ILE A 291 3.87 21.10 -15.46
C ILE A 291 3.39 19.78 -16.06
N SER A 292 2.12 19.40 -15.85
CA SER A 292 1.57 18.14 -16.34
C SER A 292 1.61 18.05 -17.88
N ILE A 293 1.24 19.14 -18.56
CA ILE A 293 1.33 19.25 -20.03
C ILE A 293 2.79 19.21 -20.47
N GLY A 294 3.68 19.90 -19.75
CA GLY A 294 5.12 19.93 -20.01
C GLY A 294 5.75 18.55 -19.93
N ILE A 295 5.40 17.74 -18.92
CA ILE A 295 5.87 16.36 -18.78
C ILE A 295 5.43 15.53 -19.99
N LEU A 296 4.14 15.57 -20.35
CA LEU A 296 3.64 14.83 -21.51
C LEU A 296 4.34 15.24 -22.80
N ALA A 297 4.53 16.54 -23.01
CA ALA A 297 5.23 17.09 -24.16
C ALA A 297 6.70 16.66 -24.20
N GLN A 298 7.40 16.67 -23.06
CA GLN A 298 8.81 16.28 -22.97
C GLN A 298 9.01 14.80 -23.30
N VAL A 299 8.09 13.94 -22.86
CA VAL A 299 8.13 12.50 -23.13
C VAL A 299 7.85 12.23 -24.60
N ALA A 300 6.77 12.81 -25.14
CA ALA A 300 6.42 12.66 -26.54
C ALA A 300 7.53 13.19 -27.47
N PHE A 301 8.10 14.36 -27.14
CA PHE A 301 9.21 14.96 -27.87
C PHE A 301 10.47 14.10 -27.79
N GLY A 302 10.82 13.61 -26.59
CA GLY A 302 11.97 12.73 -26.40
C GLY A 302 11.86 11.43 -27.16
N THR A 303 10.69 10.79 -27.12
CA THR A 303 10.45 9.52 -27.83
C THR A 303 10.61 9.75 -29.32
N LEU A 304 10.02 10.82 -29.85
CA LEU A 304 10.14 11.18 -31.27
C LEU A 304 11.58 11.45 -31.68
N VAL A 305 12.32 12.27 -30.93
CA VAL A 305 13.70 12.66 -31.24
C VAL A 305 14.63 11.45 -31.17
N LEU A 306 14.57 10.68 -30.08
CA LEU A 306 15.48 9.56 -29.85
C LEU A 306 15.18 8.35 -30.75
N SER A 307 13.93 8.09 -31.08
CA SER A 307 13.59 7.03 -32.05
C SER A 307 13.96 7.41 -33.49
N GLY A 308 14.17 8.69 -33.77
CA GLY A 308 14.56 9.19 -35.08
C GLY A 308 16.07 9.10 -35.35
N LEU A 309 16.87 8.65 -34.38
CA LEU A 309 18.32 8.53 -34.50
C LEU A 309 18.70 7.21 -35.18
N LEU A 310 19.57 7.28 -36.19
CA LEU A 310 20.00 6.16 -37.01
C LEU A 310 21.47 5.78 -36.78
N PHE A 311 21.85 4.59 -37.27
CA PHE A 311 23.21 4.04 -37.26
C PHE A 311 23.76 3.72 -35.86
N PHE A 312 22.91 3.15 -35.00
CA PHE A 312 23.29 2.63 -33.68
C PHE A 312 23.25 1.11 -33.66
N SER A 313 24.27 0.48 -33.07
CA SER A 313 24.17 -0.94 -32.79
C SER A 313 23.28 -1.13 -31.56
N LEU A 314 22.73 -2.33 -31.40
CA LEU A 314 21.95 -2.61 -30.20
C LEU A 314 22.80 -2.44 -28.92
N VAL A 315 24.09 -2.73 -29.01
CA VAL A 315 25.05 -2.54 -27.91
C VAL A 315 25.22 -1.05 -27.58
N ASP A 316 25.38 -0.19 -28.59
CA ASP A 316 25.47 1.26 -28.38
C ASP A 316 24.20 1.79 -27.69
N CYS A 317 23.02 1.38 -28.16
CA CYS A 317 21.74 1.76 -27.56
C CYS A 317 21.65 1.36 -26.08
N LEU A 318 22.05 0.13 -25.73
CA LEU A 318 22.02 -0.34 -24.35
C LEU A 318 23.02 0.41 -23.46
N ILE A 319 24.20 0.76 -23.97
CA ILE A 319 25.18 1.59 -23.25
C ILE A 319 24.59 2.98 -22.98
N ILE A 320 23.96 3.60 -23.97
CA ILE A 320 23.30 4.91 -23.85
C ILE A 320 22.19 4.87 -22.78
N VAL A 321 21.29 3.89 -22.86
CA VAL A 321 20.22 3.67 -21.86
C VAL A 321 20.81 3.50 -20.46
N GLY A 322 21.84 2.66 -20.33
CA GLY A 322 22.51 2.38 -19.06
C GLY A 322 23.14 3.63 -18.45
N ARG A 323 23.84 4.44 -19.25
CA ARG A 323 24.46 5.68 -18.78
C ARG A 323 23.42 6.72 -18.35
N TYR A 324 22.34 6.92 -19.10
CA TYR A 324 21.24 7.81 -18.68
C TYR A 324 20.56 7.31 -17.41
N THR A 325 20.30 6.01 -17.32
CA THR A 325 19.67 5.37 -16.15
C THR A 325 20.53 5.54 -14.91
N LEU A 326 21.85 5.34 -15.02
CA LEU A 326 22.78 5.52 -13.91
C LEU A 326 22.75 6.96 -13.38
N SER A 327 22.80 7.96 -14.27
CA SER A 327 22.68 9.37 -13.88
C SER A 327 21.36 9.65 -13.13
N ALA A 328 20.23 9.13 -13.64
CA ALA A 328 18.92 9.31 -13.00
C ALA A 328 18.85 8.64 -11.61
N VAL A 329 19.41 7.43 -11.45
CA VAL A 329 19.46 6.72 -10.16
C VAL A 329 20.32 7.48 -9.15
N VAL A 330 21.48 8.01 -9.56
CA VAL A 330 22.34 8.82 -8.69
C VAL A 330 21.59 10.07 -8.21
N CYS A 331 20.97 10.80 -9.12
CA CYS A 331 20.17 11.97 -8.77
C CYS A 331 19.01 11.61 -7.82
N ARG A 332 18.31 10.50 -8.06
CA ARG A 332 17.21 10.00 -7.20
C ARG A 332 17.71 9.67 -5.79
N ALA A 333 18.87 9.03 -5.67
CA ALA A 333 19.46 8.69 -4.36
C ALA A 333 19.76 9.95 -3.54
N VAL A 334 20.33 10.99 -4.16
CA VAL A 334 20.62 12.26 -3.50
C VAL A 334 19.34 12.99 -3.09
N VAL A 335 18.33 13.05 -3.95
CA VAL A 335 17.00 13.61 -3.60
C VAL A 335 16.43 12.95 -2.34
N ARG A 336 16.51 11.61 -2.28
CA ARG A 336 15.96 10.85 -1.17
C ARG A 336 16.73 11.08 0.14
N LEU A 337 18.04 11.17 0.07
CA LEU A 337 18.88 11.52 1.23
C LEU A 337 18.53 12.92 1.76
N GLU A 338 18.39 13.90 0.87
CA GLU A 338 18.04 15.28 1.23
C GLU A 338 16.64 15.39 1.84
N LEU A 339 15.63 14.74 1.24
CA LEU A 339 14.27 14.73 1.77
C LEU A 339 14.19 14.04 3.13
N SER A 340 14.88 12.91 3.32
CA SER A 340 14.99 12.25 4.63
C SER A 340 15.58 13.20 5.69
N GLY A 341 16.63 13.93 5.33
CA GLY A 341 17.22 14.96 6.19
C GLY A 341 16.27 16.11 6.53
N MET A 342 15.48 16.58 5.56
CA MET A 342 14.47 17.62 5.79
C MET A 342 13.40 17.16 6.78
N MET A 343 12.93 15.92 6.65
CA MET A 343 11.91 15.35 7.53
C MET A 343 12.42 15.18 8.96
N ALA A 344 13.66 14.72 9.13
CA ALA A 344 14.32 14.65 10.43
C ALA A 344 14.44 16.03 11.10
N ALA A 345 14.75 17.08 10.32
CA ALA A 345 14.82 18.45 10.83
C ALA A 345 13.44 18.99 11.25
N MET A 346 12.38 18.70 10.50
CA MET A 346 10.99 19.11 10.82
C MET A 346 10.44 18.38 12.05
N ALA A 347 10.74 17.08 12.21
CA ALA A 347 10.35 16.29 13.39
C ALA A 347 10.89 16.91 14.70
N SER A 348 12.11 17.47 14.67
CA SER A 348 12.73 18.12 15.83
C SER A 348 11.98 19.39 16.29
N VAL A 349 11.31 20.10 15.38
CA VAL A 349 10.49 21.29 15.69
C VAL A 349 9.19 20.89 16.35
N LYS A 350 8.54 19.86 15.80
CA LYS A 350 7.31 19.30 16.37
C LYS A 350 7.57 18.77 17.78
N ALA A 351 8.72 18.14 18.01
CA ALA A 351 9.14 17.71 19.35
C ALA A 351 9.40 18.89 20.31
N ALA A 352 10.06 19.97 19.85
CA ALA A 352 10.34 21.15 20.66
C ALA A 352 9.07 21.96 21.01
N SER A 353 8.13 22.13 20.08
CA SER A 353 6.86 22.82 20.34
C SER A 353 5.94 22.04 21.29
N ILE A 354 6.01 20.70 21.28
CA ILE A 354 5.29 19.83 22.21
C ILE A 354 5.93 19.88 23.62
N ALA A 355 7.26 19.99 23.73
CA ALA A 355 7.96 20.14 25.00
C ALA A 355 7.66 21.48 25.70
N GLU A 356 7.37 22.54 24.94
CA GLU A 356 7.06 23.87 25.48
C GLU A 356 5.62 23.97 26.01
N TYR A 357 4.70 23.16 25.49
CA TYR A 357 3.32 23.06 25.98
C TYR A 357 3.18 22.22 27.27
N SER A 358 4.22 21.46 27.64
CA SER A 358 4.16 20.48 28.73
C SER A 358 4.84 20.89 30.04
N GLY A 359 5.39 22.11 30.15
CA GLY A 359 5.94 22.65 31.39
C GLY A 359 7.23 21.94 31.83
N GLY A 360 8.34 22.69 31.86
CA GLY A 360 9.68 22.16 32.09
C GLY A 360 9.83 21.25 33.32
N GLY A 361 10.22 20.00 33.07
CA GLY A 361 10.71 19.06 34.07
C GLY A 361 11.63 18.04 33.39
N ASN A 362 12.85 17.91 33.90
CA ASN A 362 13.84 16.94 33.45
C ASN A 362 13.26 15.51 33.52
N VAL A 363 13.04 14.89 32.37
CA VAL A 363 12.78 13.45 32.26
C VAL A 363 13.89 12.82 31.44
N SER A 364 14.66 11.96 32.10
CA SER A 364 15.63 11.04 31.50
C SER A 364 15.02 10.29 30.32
N ALA A 365 15.82 10.01 29.30
CA ALA A 365 15.46 9.31 28.06
C ALA A 365 14.71 7.98 28.27
N ALA A 366 13.41 8.06 28.54
CA ALA A 366 12.43 7.04 28.24
C ALA A 366 11.96 7.30 26.81
N ALA A 367 11.90 6.24 26.00
CA ALA A 367 11.53 6.27 24.60
C ALA A 367 10.29 7.16 24.37
N PHE A 368 10.49 8.25 23.61
CA PHE A 368 9.40 9.06 23.06
C PHE A 368 8.70 8.19 22.01
N ASN A 369 7.68 7.43 22.41
CA ASN A 369 6.70 6.92 21.47
C ASN A 369 5.91 8.13 20.95
N PRO A 370 5.91 8.44 19.65
CA PRO A 370 5.05 9.49 19.11
C PRO A 370 3.57 9.15 19.42
N PRO A 371 2.70 10.17 19.59
CA PRO A 371 1.29 9.91 19.86
C PRO A 371 0.70 9.03 18.74
N ASN A 372 0.06 7.95 19.17
CA ASN A 372 -0.44 6.87 18.32
C ASN A 372 -1.41 7.43 17.25
N THR A 373 -0.91 7.62 16.03
CA THR A 373 -1.64 8.20 14.87
C THR A 373 -2.91 7.42 14.55
N GLN A 374 -2.97 6.14 14.95
CA GLN A 374 -4.15 5.30 14.79
C GLN A 374 -5.36 5.80 15.56
N THR A 375 -5.19 6.61 16.61
CA THR A 375 -6.31 7.20 17.36
C THR A 375 -6.79 8.55 16.83
N SER A 376 -6.12 9.12 15.82
CA SER A 376 -6.59 10.34 15.16
C SER A 376 -7.88 10.09 14.36
N LYS A 377 -8.70 11.13 14.21
CA LYS A 377 -10.00 11.04 13.54
C LYS A 377 -9.99 11.91 12.28
N GLY A 378 -9.90 11.28 11.12
CA GLY A 378 -9.99 11.91 9.81
C GLY A 378 -11.37 11.71 9.16
N PRO A 379 -11.85 12.66 8.33
CA PRO A 379 -13.15 12.54 7.66
C PRO A 379 -13.21 11.36 6.67
N ASP A 380 -12.06 10.91 6.17
CA ASP A 380 -11.93 9.77 5.26
C ASP A 380 -11.72 8.43 5.96
N ASP A 381 -11.70 8.40 7.30
CA ASP A 381 -11.60 7.15 8.05
C ASP A 381 -12.77 6.21 7.73
N VAL A 382 -12.48 4.90 7.67
CA VAL A 382 -13.49 3.86 7.61
C VAL A 382 -13.94 3.54 9.04
N VAL A 383 -15.22 3.75 9.33
CA VAL A 383 -15.78 3.62 10.67
C VAL A 383 -16.89 2.58 10.75
N ILE A 384 -17.04 2.02 11.94
CA ILE A 384 -18.08 1.07 12.31
C ILE A 384 -19.12 1.82 13.15
N THR A 385 -20.40 1.75 12.76
CA THR A 385 -21.51 2.38 13.48
C THR A 385 -22.41 1.37 14.20
N LEU A 386 -22.36 0.10 13.81
CA LEU A 386 -23.07 -1.00 14.46
C LEU A 386 -22.25 -2.28 14.37
N ALA A 387 -22.19 -3.04 15.47
CA ALA A 387 -21.56 -4.36 15.52
C ALA A 387 -22.41 -5.25 16.44
N ILE A 388 -23.00 -6.31 15.89
CA ILE A 388 -23.94 -7.20 16.60
C ILE A 388 -23.81 -8.65 16.14
N ARG A 389 -24.28 -9.59 16.95
CA ARG A 389 -24.27 -11.02 16.63
C ARG A 389 -25.51 -11.74 17.14
N THR A 390 -25.74 -12.93 16.61
CA THR A 390 -26.68 -13.89 17.20
C THR A 390 -26.03 -14.55 18.43
N PRO A 391 -26.81 -15.24 19.27
CA PRO A 391 -26.25 -16.25 20.14
C PRO A 391 -25.55 -17.33 19.29
N LEU A 392 -24.55 -17.97 19.87
CA LEU A 392 -23.83 -19.07 19.27
C LEU A 392 -24.40 -20.39 19.81
N CYS A 393 -24.93 -21.21 18.90
CA CYS A 393 -25.64 -22.43 19.25
C CYS A 393 -24.83 -23.65 18.86
N LYS A 394 -24.89 -24.70 19.68
CA LYS A 394 -24.10 -25.91 19.42
C LYS A 394 -24.58 -26.59 18.14
N GLY A 395 -23.65 -26.96 17.26
CA GLY A 395 -23.97 -27.69 16.03
C GLY A 395 -24.68 -29.02 16.32
N HIS A 396 -25.58 -29.40 15.41
CA HIS A 396 -26.44 -30.58 15.40
C HIS A 396 -27.47 -30.70 16.53
N LYS A 397 -27.22 -30.10 17.70
CA LYS A 397 -28.02 -30.32 18.92
C LYS A 397 -28.57 -29.02 19.54
N GLY A 398 -28.05 -27.87 19.13
CA GLY A 398 -28.39 -26.58 19.69
C GLY A 398 -29.64 -25.93 19.11
N GLY A 399 -29.90 -24.70 19.51
CA GLY A 399 -31.07 -23.92 19.13
C GLY A 399 -31.20 -23.63 17.63
N PHE A 400 -30.10 -23.68 16.87
CA PHE A 400 -30.10 -23.52 15.42
C PHE A 400 -30.15 -24.83 14.62
N LYS A 401 -30.27 -26.00 15.27
CA LYS A 401 -30.17 -27.30 14.59
C LYS A 401 -31.19 -27.53 13.46
N ASP A 402 -32.34 -26.88 13.52
CA ASP A 402 -33.39 -26.94 12.48
C ASP A 402 -33.56 -25.60 11.74
N THR A 403 -32.58 -24.70 11.87
CA THR A 403 -32.59 -23.37 11.26
C THR A 403 -31.65 -23.33 10.06
N SER A 404 -32.16 -22.95 8.89
CA SER A 404 -31.35 -22.87 7.68
C SER A 404 -30.41 -21.67 7.67
N LEU A 405 -29.29 -21.77 6.95
CA LEU A 405 -28.27 -20.72 6.86
C LEU A 405 -28.85 -19.37 6.39
N GLU A 406 -29.70 -19.38 5.36
CA GLU A 406 -30.34 -18.15 4.87
C GLU A 406 -31.28 -17.53 5.91
N TYR A 407 -31.88 -18.32 6.80
CA TYR A 407 -32.71 -17.79 7.89
C TYR A 407 -31.86 -17.21 9.03
N ILE A 408 -30.72 -17.84 9.37
CA ILE A 408 -29.75 -17.28 10.33
C ILE A 408 -29.25 -15.92 9.80
N MET A 409 -28.87 -15.87 8.51
CA MET A 409 -28.43 -14.64 7.85
C MET A 409 -29.54 -13.57 7.79
N TYR A 410 -30.76 -13.98 7.43
CA TYR A 410 -31.93 -13.09 7.42
C TYR A 410 -32.17 -12.47 8.80
N SER A 411 -32.08 -13.28 9.87
CA SER A 411 -32.34 -12.83 11.24
C SER A 411 -31.35 -11.76 11.68
N ILE A 412 -30.06 -11.94 11.41
CA ILE A 412 -29.05 -10.93 11.76
C ILE A 412 -29.17 -9.67 10.90
N LEU A 413 -29.47 -9.79 9.60
CA LEU A 413 -29.64 -8.64 8.71
C LEU A 413 -30.89 -7.83 9.05
N LYS A 414 -32.00 -8.50 9.40
CA LYS A 414 -33.21 -7.84 9.88
C LYS A 414 -32.92 -7.01 11.13
N ALA A 415 -32.24 -7.60 12.11
CA ALA A 415 -31.84 -6.90 13.32
C ALA A 415 -30.87 -5.74 13.06
N THR A 416 -29.96 -5.92 12.10
CA THR A 416 -29.04 -4.87 11.65
C THR A 416 -29.82 -3.68 11.09
N ARG A 417 -30.73 -3.92 10.15
CA ARG A 417 -31.60 -2.89 9.57
C ARG A 417 -32.40 -2.14 10.63
N GLU A 418 -32.94 -2.86 11.61
CA GLU A 418 -33.75 -2.27 12.69
C GLU A 418 -32.92 -1.39 13.66
N ARG A 419 -31.59 -1.58 13.72
CA ARG A 419 -30.71 -0.91 14.69
C ARG A 419 -29.74 0.11 14.07
N MET A 420 -29.51 0.07 12.75
CA MET A 420 -28.49 0.90 12.10
C MET A 420 -28.82 2.40 12.08
N GLY A 421 -30.10 2.77 12.23
CA GLY A 421 -30.51 4.17 12.42
C GLY A 421 -30.57 5.03 11.16
N PHE A 422 -30.44 4.44 9.96
CA PHE A 422 -30.56 5.13 8.67
C PHE A 422 -31.31 4.27 7.64
N SER A 423 -31.62 4.84 6.48
CA SER A 423 -32.38 4.11 5.44
C SER A 423 -31.59 2.92 4.86
N PRO A 424 -32.20 1.73 4.68
CA PRO A 424 -31.57 0.61 3.99
C PRO A 424 -31.19 0.91 2.53
N GLU A 425 -31.76 1.94 1.91
CA GLU A 425 -31.42 2.37 0.55
C GLU A 425 -29.99 2.88 0.40
N LEU A 426 -29.36 3.30 1.50
CA LEU A 426 -27.99 3.76 1.49
C LEU A 426 -26.98 2.61 1.49
N VAL A 427 -27.38 1.38 1.82
CA VAL A 427 -26.47 0.24 1.83
C VAL A 427 -26.23 -0.23 0.40
N GLU A 428 -24.98 -0.14 -0.05
CA GLU A 428 -24.61 -0.46 -1.42
C GLU A 428 -24.12 -1.90 -1.60
N ASP A 429 -23.48 -2.49 -0.57
CA ASP A 429 -23.03 -3.88 -0.62
C ASP A 429 -23.12 -4.60 0.75
N ILE A 430 -23.37 -5.90 0.70
CA ILE A 430 -23.41 -6.80 1.85
C ILE A 430 -22.52 -8.00 1.56
N CYS A 431 -21.39 -8.11 2.25
CA CYS A 431 -20.47 -9.23 2.08
C CYS A 431 -20.64 -10.25 3.22
N MET A 432 -20.98 -11.49 2.89
CA MET A 432 -21.14 -12.58 3.85
C MET A 432 -19.91 -13.50 3.87
N GLY A 433 -19.20 -13.55 4.98
CA GLY A 433 -18.23 -14.60 5.27
C GLY A 433 -18.92 -15.93 5.51
N ASN A 434 -18.65 -16.94 4.67
CA ASN A 434 -19.15 -18.30 4.84
C ASN A 434 -18.12 -19.32 4.31
N VAL A 435 -18.04 -20.49 4.94
CA VAL A 435 -17.09 -21.54 4.55
C VAL A 435 -17.77 -22.75 3.97
N SER A 436 -18.87 -23.23 4.58
CA SER A 436 -19.36 -24.57 4.31
C SER A 436 -20.36 -24.66 3.15
N ASP A 437 -20.86 -23.53 2.62
CA ASP A 437 -21.90 -23.53 1.59
C ASP A 437 -21.43 -22.92 0.27
N GLY A 438 -21.21 -23.77 -0.74
CA GLY A 438 -20.85 -23.34 -2.09
C GLY A 438 -21.90 -22.46 -2.80
N LYS A 439 -23.12 -22.36 -2.26
CA LYS A 439 -24.21 -21.49 -2.76
C LYS A 439 -24.50 -20.32 -1.80
N ALA A 440 -23.56 -20.01 -0.90
CA ALA A 440 -23.65 -18.91 0.06
C ALA A 440 -24.11 -17.58 -0.57
N ALA A 441 -23.61 -17.21 -1.75
CA ALA A 441 -23.99 -15.96 -2.42
C ALA A 441 -25.51 -15.84 -2.69
N TYR A 442 -26.16 -16.93 -3.13
CA TYR A 442 -27.61 -16.95 -3.35
C TYR A 442 -28.37 -16.69 -2.04
N LYS A 443 -27.91 -17.33 -0.95
CA LYS A 443 -28.51 -17.23 0.38
C LYS A 443 -28.31 -15.84 0.98
N ALA A 444 -27.12 -15.27 0.86
CA ALA A 444 -26.83 -13.89 1.29
C ALA A 444 -27.75 -12.89 0.61
N ARG A 445 -27.91 -13.01 -0.73
CA ARG A 445 -28.77 -12.13 -1.51
C ARG A 445 -30.24 -12.26 -1.12
N ALA A 446 -30.74 -13.49 -1.02
CA ALA A 446 -32.12 -13.75 -0.63
C ALA A 446 -32.43 -13.25 0.79
N ALA A 447 -31.52 -13.48 1.74
CA ALA A 447 -31.62 -13.01 3.11
C ALA A 447 -31.66 -11.47 3.21
N ALA A 448 -30.82 -10.77 2.44
CA ALA A 448 -30.80 -9.31 2.38
C ALA A 448 -32.13 -8.72 1.88
N LEU A 449 -32.65 -9.24 0.77
CA LEU A 449 -33.93 -8.81 0.22
C LEU A 449 -35.07 -9.10 1.20
N ALA A 450 -35.09 -10.30 1.80
CA ALA A 450 -36.09 -10.67 2.80
C ALA A 450 -36.01 -9.78 4.06
N ALA A 451 -34.80 -9.39 4.47
CA ALA A 451 -34.56 -8.46 5.57
C ALA A 451 -34.99 -7.03 5.23
N GLY A 452 -35.37 -6.75 3.99
CA GLY A 452 -35.90 -5.48 3.51
C GLY A 452 -34.85 -4.45 3.10
N PHE A 453 -33.66 -4.92 2.69
CA PHE A 453 -32.77 -4.12 1.86
C PHE A 453 -33.30 -4.09 0.42
N PRO A 454 -33.21 -2.96 -0.31
CA PRO A 454 -33.75 -2.86 -1.65
C PRO A 454 -33.00 -3.73 -2.66
N ASN A 455 -33.61 -3.93 -3.83
CA ASN A 455 -32.99 -4.65 -4.94
C ASN A 455 -31.76 -3.93 -5.52
N THR A 456 -31.51 -2.67 -5.16
CA THR A 456 -30.32 -1.90 -5.53
C THR A 456 -29.11 -2.19 -4.65
N THR A 457 -29.29 -2.68 -3.43
CA THR A 457 -28.19 -3.13 -2.56
C THR A 457 -27.54 -4.37 -3.16
N GLY A 458 -26.21 -4.47 -3.24
CA GLY A 458 -25.48 -5.67 -3.63
C GLY A 458 -25.46 -6.75 -2.55
N ALA A 459 -25.08 -7.97 -2.91
CA ALA A 459 -24.70 -8.99 -1.92
C ALA A 459 -23.68 -9.95 -2.51
N SER A 460 -22.68 -10.31 -1.72
CA SER A 460 -21.62 -11.25 -2.08
C SER A 460 -21.33 -12.24 -0.95
N SER A 461 -20.62 -13.31 -1.26
CA SER A 461 -20.04 -14.20 -0.25
C SER A 461 -18.55 -14.35 -0.45
N VAL A 462 -17.79 -14.41 0.64
CA VAL A 462 -16.35 -14.63 0.63
C VAL A 462 -15.97 -15.83 1.48
N ASN A 463 -15.05 -16.64 0.97
CA ASN A 463 -14.48 -17.77 1.70
C ASN A 463 -12.96 -17.61 1.82
N ARG A 464 -12.51 -17.47 3.07
CA ARG A 464 -11.12 -17.60 3.49
C ARG A 464 -11.08 -18.43 4.78
N PHE A 465 -11.77 -19.57 4.76
CA PHE A 465 -11.93 -20.47 5.90
C PHE A 465 -12.29 -19.71 7.19
N CYS A 466 -11.59 -19.97 8.29
CA CYS A 466 -11.88 -19.45 9.62
C CYS A 466 -11.88 -17.90 9.70
N SER A 467 -11.26 -17.21 8.73
CA SER A 467 -11.22 -15.74 8.71
C SER A 467 -12.27 -15.09 7.83
N SER A 468 -13.21 -15.83 7.22
CA SER A 468 -14.14 -15.27 6.21
C SER A 468 -14.90 -14.04 6.71
N GLY A 469 -15.33 -13.99 7.97
CA GLY A 469 -16.02 -12.80 8.53
C GLY A 469 -15.11 -11.58 8.68
N LEU A 470 -13.83 -11.79 9.03
CA LEU A 470 -12.84 -10.70 9.06
C LEU A 470 -12.47 -10.27 7.63
N LYS A 471 -12.42 -11.22 6.68
CA LYS A 471 -12.20 -10.93 5.26
C LYS A 471 -13.36 -10.13 4.66
N ALA A 472 -14.62 -10.45 4.99
CA ALA A 472 -15.78 -9.67 4.60
C ALA A 472 -15.70 -8.23 5.15
N THR A 473 -15.24 -8.07 6.40
CA THR A 473 -14.98 -6.74 6.98
C THR A 473 -13.92 -5.98 6.20
N ALA A 474 -12.80 -6.63 5.88
CA ALA A 474 -11.73 -6.03 5.11
C ALA A 474 -12.19 -5.62 3.70
N ASP A 475 -13.00 -6.45 3.02
CA ASP A 475 -13.47 -6.16 1.67
C ASP A 475 -14.40 -4.95 1.62
N ILE A 476 -15.38 -4.88 2.53
CA ILE A 476 -16.26 -3.72 2.64
C ILE A 476 -15.45 -2.47 3.01
N ALA A 477 -14.53 -2.58 3.97
CA ALA A 477 -13.68 -1.46 4.38
C ALA A 477 -12.79 -0.96 3.24
N HIS A 478 -12.20 -1.86 2.45
CA HIS A 478 -11.38 -1.50 1.30
C HIS A 478 -12.20 -0.90 0.16
N ALA A 479 -13.42 -1.39 -0.09
CA ALA A 479 -14.33 -0.80 -1.07
C ALA A 479 -14.71 0.64 -0.68
N ILE A 480 -14.94 0.90 0.60
CA ILE A 480 -15.19 2.26 1.14
C ILE A 480 -13.95 3.14 0.99
N ALA A 481 -12.79 2.65 1.42
CA ALA A 481 -11.53 3.39 1.33
C ALA A 481 -11.15 3.73 -0.13
N ALA A 482 -11.48 2.84 -1.08
CA ALA A 482 -11.27 3.05 -2.50
C ALA A 482 -12.34 3.97 -3.15
N GLY A 483 -13.39 4.34 -2.42
CA GLY A 483 -14.51 5.14 -2.94
C GLY A 483 -15.41 4.38 -3.92
N SER A 484 -15.43 3.05 -3.86
CA SER A 484 -16.34 2.23 -4.68
C SER A 484 -17.76 2.16 -4.11
N ILE A 485 -17.89 2.29 -2.79
CA ILE A 485 -19.15 2.43 -2.04
C ILE A 485 -18.92 3.40 -0.88
N GLU A 486 -19.97 3.95 -0.28
CA GLU A 486 -19.90 4.79 0.93
C GLU A 486 -20.39 4.05 2.18
N VAL A 487 -21.32 3.10 2.03
CA VAL A 487 -21.90 2.31 3.14
C VAL A 487 -22.03 0.85 2.75
N GLY A 488 -21.59 -0.05 3.62
CA GLY A 488 -21.73 -1.49 3.44
C GLY A 488 -21.90 -2.26 4.75
N ILE A 489 -22.30 -3.52 4.62
CA ILE A 489 -22.42 -4.45 5.75
C ILE A 489 -21.47 -5.61 5.54
N ALA A 490 -20.56 -5.79 6.50
CA ALA A 490 -19.77 -7.01 6.60
C ALA A 490 -20.46 -7.97 7.56
N ALA A 491 -20.81 -9.14 7.07
CA ALA A 491 -21.47 -10.18 7.86
C ALA A 491 -20.64 -11.47 7.84
N GLY A 492 -20.92 -12.35 8.79
CA GLY A 492 -20.52 -13.74 8.72
C GLY A 492 -21.68 -14.60 9.21
N ALA A 493 -21.95 -15.70 8.52
CA ALA A 493 -23.00 -16.65 8.89
C ALA A 493 -22.53 -18.07 8.57
N GLU A 494 -22.72 -19.00 9.50
CA GLU A 494 -22.33 -20.38 9.33
C GLU A 494 -23.38 -21.32 9.94
N SER A 495 -23.64 -22.43 9.25
CA SER A 495 -24.44 -23.55 9.76
C SER A 495 -23.62 -24.82 9.65
N MET A 496 -22.80 -25.07 10.67
CA MET A 496 -22.03 -26.30 10.76
C MET A 496 -22.91 -27.52 11.07
N THR A 497 -24.15 -27.32 11.52
CA THR A 497 -25.16 -28.38 11.58
C THR A 497 -25.36 -29.05 10.21
N VAL A 498 -25.43 -28.26 9.14
CA VAL A 498 -25.55 -28.77 7.77
C VAL A 498 -24.20 -29.25 7.24
N GLY A 499 -23.11 -28.55 7.59
CA GLY A 499 -21.76 -28.87 7.12
C GLY A 499 -21.52 -28.43 5.67
N GLY A 500 -20.62 -29.13 4.98
CA GLY A 500 -20.26 -28.86 3.57
C GLY A 500 -18.85 -28.28 3.37
N ASP A 501 -18.08 -28.12 4.45
CA ASP A 501 -16.69 -27.67 4.46
C ASP A 501 -15.67 -28.77 4.13
N ARG A 502 -16.12 -30.03 4.04
CA ARG A 502 -15.28 -31.18 3.71
C ARG A 502 -15.07 -31.30 2.21
N LEU A 503 -13.85 -31.68 1.82
CA LEU A 503 -13.55 -32.05 0.44
C LEU A 503 -14.37 -33.28 0.03
N GLU A 504 -15.13 -33.15 -1.06
CA GLU A 504 -15.93 -34.26 -1.62
C GLU A 504 -15.07 -35.24 -2.42
N ALA A 505 -14.00 -34.74 -3.02
CA ALA A 505 -13.04 -35.52 -3.79
C ALA A 505 -11.61 -35.07 -3.47
N PRO A 506 -10.62 -35.97 -3.61
CA PRO A 506 -9.21 -35.59 -3.61
C PRO A 506 -8.87 -34.54 -4.65
N PHE A 507 -7.80 -33.79 -4.42
CA PHE A 507 -7.23 -32.93 -5.46
C PHE A 507 -6.59 -33.76 -6.58
N ASP A 508 -6.37 -33.10 -7.71
CA ASP A 508 -5.71 -33.68 -8.88
C ASP A 508 -4.31 -34.21 -8.52
N GLU A 509 -4.02 -35.47 -8.85
CA GLU A 509 -2.73 -36.11 -8.53
C GLU A 509 -1.53 -35.41 -9.17
N ASP A 510 -1.71 -34.78 -10.34
CA ASP A 510 -0.66 -34.00 -10.96
C ASP A 510 -0.35 -32.72 -10.17
N VAL A 511 -1.33 -32.13 -9.49
CA VAL A 511 -1.09 -31.04 -8.54
C VAL A 511 -0.35 -31.57 -7.31
N LEU A 512 -0.83 -32.68 -6.76
CA LEU A 512 -0.31 -33.24 -5.51
C LEU A 512 1.12 -33.79 -5.63
N LYS A 513 1.55 -34.29 -6.79
CA LYS A 513 2.93 -34.77 -7.00
C LYS A 513 3.97 -33.64 -7.01
N HIS A 514 3.55 -32.38 -7.21
CA HIS A 514 4.48 -31.25 -7.29
C HIS A 514 4.87 -30.68 -5.93
N SER A 515 4.10 -30.92 -4.86
CA SER A 515 4.40 -30.36 -3.54
C SER A 515 3.78 -31.19 -2.42
N GLN A 516 4.58 -31.51 -1.39
CA GLN A 516 4.06 -32.09 -0.15
C GLN A 516 3.09 -31.12 0.54
N GLU A 517 3.37 -29.81 0.52
CA GLU A 517 2.46 -28.83 1.13
C GLU A 517 1.10 -28.77 0.40
N ALA A 518 1.07 -29.03 -0.91
CA ALA A 518 -0.19 -29.16 -1.64
C ALA A 518 -1.01 -30.37 -1.16
N ARG A 519 -0.35 -31.49 -0.81
CA ARG A 519 -1.00 -32.64 -0.16
C ARG A 519 -1.50 -32.30 1.23
N ASP A 520 -0.69 -31.59 2.02
CA ASP A 520 -1.04 -31.17 3.38
C ASP A 520 -2.29 -30.26 3.43
N CYS A 521 -2.62 -29.54 2.34
CA CYS A 521 -3.86 -28.75 2.25
C CYS A 521 -5.15 -29.59 2.31
N MET A 522 -5.08 -30.90 2.08
CA MET A 522 -6.23 -31.81 2.16
C MET A 522 -6.44 -32.40 3.56
N GLU A 523 -5.46 -32.25 4.44
CA GLU A 523 -5.49 -32.87 5.77
C GLU A 523 -6.47 -32.15 6.72
N ALA A 524 -7.01 -32.90 7.68
CA ALA A 524 -7.97 -32.35 8.61
C ALA A 524 -7.32 -31.38 9.61
N MET A 525 -8.06 -30.37 10.06
CA MET A 525 -7.54 -29.39 11.03
C MET A 525 -7.07 -30.05 12.35
N GLY A 526 -7.68 -31.16 12.77
CA GLY A 526 -7.24 -31.95 13.92
C GLY A 526 -5.82 -32.50 13.77
N TRP A 527 -5.43 -32.90 12.56
CA TRP A 527 -4.07 -33.34 12.26
C TRP A 527 -3.06 -32.21 12.46
N THR A 528 -3.42 -31.00 12.01
CA THR A 528 -2.57 -29.81 12.22
C THR A 528 -2.42 -29.44 13.70
N SER A 529 -3.47 -29.65 14.51
CA SER A 529 -3.40 -29.42 15.96
C SER A 529 -2.41 -30.37 16.64
N GLU A 530 -2.45 -31.67 16.31
CA GLU A 530 -1.49 -32.65 16.86
C GLU A 530 -0.07 -32.37 16.36
N ASN A 531 0.10 -31.90 15.12
CA ASN A 531 1.40 -31.48 14.61
C ASN A 531 1.99 -30.31 15.41
N VAL A 532 1.20 -29.26 15.66
CA VAL A 532 1.65 -28.12 16.47
C VAL A 532 2.02 -28.58 17.88
N ALA A 533 1.20 -29.44 18.51
CA ALA A 533 1.50 -29.94 19.84
C ALA A 533 2.82 -30.72 19.88
N ARG A 534 3.04 -31.63 18.93
CA ARG A 534 4.25 -32.44 18.84
C ARG A 534 5.48 -31.61 18.51
N ASP A 535 5.41 -30.76 17.49
CA ASP A 535 6.56 -30.04 16.96
C ASP A 535 7.06 -28.94 17.92
N PHE A 536 6.16 -28.40 18.75
CA PHE A 536 6.48 -27.32 19.70
C PHE A 536 6.40 -27.75 21.17
N GLY A 537 6.27 -29.05 21.44
CA GLY A 537 6.36 -29.62 22.80
C GLY A 537 5.25 -29.19 23.76
N LEU A 538 4.02 -28.99 23.26
CA LEU A 538 2.88 -28.63 24.10
C LEU A 538 2.36 -29.86 24.85
N THR A 539 2.11 -29.72 26.15
CA THR A 539 1.60 -30.80 26.98
C THR A 539 0.09 -30.71 27.17
N ARG A 540 -0.55 -31.87 27.38
CA ARG A 540 -2.00 -31.95 27.57
C ARG A 540 -2.49 -31.12 28.74
N GLU A 541 -1.71 -31.06 29.81
CA GLU A 541 -2.01 -30.29 31.02
C GLU A 541 -2.17 -28.80 30.72
N VAL A 542 -1.22 -28.22 29.97
CA VAL A 542 -1.26 -26.79 29.60
C VAL A 542 -2.44 -26.48 28.68
N LEU A 543 -2.78 -27.39 27.77
CA LEU A 543 -3.93 -27.24 26.87
C LEU A 543 -5.26 -27.25 27.62
N ASP A 544 -5.40 -28.15 28.59
CA ASP A 544 -6.61 -28.29 29.39
C ASP A 544 -6.73 -27.16 30.42
N GLU A 545 -5.62 -26.65 30.97
CA GLU A 545 -5.59 -25.43 31.78
C GLU A 545 -6.05 -24.20 31.01
N TYR A 546 -5.54 -24.01 29.78
CA TYR A 546 -5.99 -22.94 28.88
C TYR A 546 -7.50 -23.04 28.63
N ALA A 547 -7.99 -24.22 28.28
CA ALA A 547 -9.39 -24.44 27.96
C ALA A 547 -10.31 -24.19 29.15
N ALA A 548 -9.93 -24.62 30.35
CA ALA A 548 -10.67 -24.35 31.58
C ALA A 548 -10.81 -22.84 31.83
N GLU A 549 -9.74 -22.07 31.60
CA GLU A 549 -9.78 -20.61 31.75
C GLU A 549 -10.69 -19.93 30.71
N SER A 550 -10.67 -20.39 29.44
CA SER A 550 -11.61 -19.90 28.41
C SER A 550 -13.07 -20.14 28.82
N PHE A 551 -13.40 -21.34 29.35
CA PHE A 551 -14.73 -21.63 29.90
C PHE A 551 -15.08 -20.76 31.10
N ARG A 552 -14.15 -20.58 32.05
CA ARG A 552 -14.36 -19.77 33.25
C ARG A 552 -14.67 -18.31 32.89
N ARG A 553 -13.92 -17.72 31.96
CA ARG A 553 -14.14 -16.35 31.48
C ARG A 553 -15.47 -16.18 30.76
N ALA A 554 -15.84 -17.14 29.90
CA ALA A 554 -17.13 -17.10 29.22
C ALA A 554 -18.31 -17.29 30.19
N GLU A 555 -18.17 -18.17 31.18
CA GLU A 555 -19.14 -18.34 32.26
C GLU A 555 -19.33 -17.05 33.07
N GLU A 556 -18.23 -16.40 33.45
CA GLU A 556 -18.24 -15.12 34.17
C GLU A 556 -18.90 -14.02 33.33
N ALA A 557 -18.49 -13.86 32.07
CA ALA A 557 -19.03 -12.85 31.16
C ALA A 557 -20.54 -13.04 30.93
N GLN A 558 -21.00 -14.27 30.72
CA GLN A 558 -22.43 -14.55 30.52
C GLN A 558 -23.25 -14.36 31.81
N LYS A 559 -22.71 -14.72 32.99
CA LYS A 559 -23.38 -14.47 34.27
C LYS A 559 -23.49 -12.98 34.59
N ALA A 560 -22.47 -12.21 34.21
CA ALA A 560 -22.41 -10.77 34.42
C ALA A 560 -23.16 -9.95 33.36
N GLY A 561 -23.78 -10.59 32.36
CA GLY A 561 -24.53 -9.93 31.29
C GLY A 561 -23.65 -9.17 30.28
N TRP A 562 -22.36 -9.49 30.18
CA TRP A 562 -21.44 -8.76 29.31
C TRP A 562 -21.73 -8.98 27.82
N PHE A 563 -22.44 -10.04 27.46
CA PHE A 563 -22.86 -10.31 26.08
C PHE A 563 -24.19 -9.65 25.68
N ASP A 564 -24.91 -9.03 26.63
CA ASP A 564 -26.27 -8.53 26.40
C ASP A 564 -26.30 -7.35 25.42
N ASP A 565 -25.19 -6.64 25.25
CA ASP A 565 -25.07 -5.51 24.32
C ASP A 565 -24.68 -5.92 22.89
N GLU A 566 -24.10 -7.11 22.72
CA GLU A 566 -23.68 -7.66 21.43
C GLU A 566 -24.65 -8.69 20.86
N ILE A 567 -25.38 -9.44 21.71
CA ILE A 567 -26.33 -10.48 21.28
C ILE A 567 -27.68 -9.87 20.91
N VAL A 568 -28.18 -10.24 19.73
CA VAL A 568 -29.58 -10.03 19.34
C VAL A 568 -30.37 -11.33 19.51
N PRO A 569 -31.51 -11.32 20.23
CA PRO A 569 -32.40 -12.47 20.31
C PRO A 569 -32.88 -12.95 18.94
N VAL A 570 -32.81 -14.26 18.69
CA VAL A 570 -33.29 -14.86 17.44
C VAL A 570 -34.49 -15.75 17.71
N ILE A 571 -35.61 -15.48 17.04
CA ILE A 571 -36.81 -16.32 17.08
C ILE A 571 -36.69 -17.33 15.94
N THR A 572 -36.70 -18.62 16.26
CA THR A 572 -36.63 -19.69 15.27
C THR A 572 -37.51 -20.87 15.67
N LYS A 573 -37.57 -21.91 14.83
CA LYS A 573 -38.31 -23.15 15.11
C LYS A 573 -37.33 -24.29 15.33
N VAL A 574 -37.59 -25.08 16.37
CA VAL A 574 -36.79 -26.25 16.72
C VAL A 574 -37.71 -27.45 16.89
N LYS A 575 -37.32 -28.58 16.29
CA LYS A 575 -38.03 -29.85 16.42
C LYS A 575 -37.83 -30.41 17.82
N GLY A 576 -38.92 -30.57 18.56
CA GLY A 576 -38.95 -31.18 19.88
C GLY A 576 -38.77 -32.70 19.85
N PRO A 577 -38.66 -33.37 21.01
CA PRO A 577 -38.55 -34.82 21.09
C PRO A 577 -39.78 -35.57 20.53
N ASP A 578 -40.94 -34.91 20.56
CA ASP A 578 -42.22 -35.33 19.98
C ASP A 578 -42.26 -35.23 18.45
N GLY A 579 -41.28 -34.57 17.84
CA GLY A 579 -41.20 -34.33 16.40
C GLY A 579 -41.89 -33.05 15.94
N ASP A 580 -42.55 -32.31 16.84
CA ASP A 580 -43.24 -31.06 16.51
C ASP A 580 -42.27 -29.87 16.49
N LEU A 581 -42.50 -28.93 15.56
CA LEU A 581 -41.74 -27.68 15.50
C LEU A 581 -42.28 -26.68 16.52
N LYS A 582 -41.44 -26.33 17.50
CA LYS A 582 -41.74 -25.35 18.54
C LYS A 582 -40.99 -24.05 18.26
N THR A 583 -41.68 -22.93 18.35
CA THR A 583 -41.06 -21.60 18.29
C THR A 583 -40.27 -21.37 19.56
N VAL A 584 -39.00 -21.02 19.43
CA VAL A 584 -38.08 -20.73 20.52
C VAL A 584 -37.42 -19.37 20.30
N THR A 585 -37.03 -18.70 21.38
CA THR A 585 -36.24 -17.47 21.33
C THR A 585 -34.86 -17.74 21.92
N LEU A 586 -33.84 -17.68 21.08
CA LEU A 586 -32.45 -17.90 21.46
C LEU A 586 -31.86 -16.57 21.93
N THR A 587 -31.29 -16.55 23.13
CA THR A 587 -30.80 -15.31 23.79
C THR A 587 -29.41 -15.43 24.40
N LYS A 588 -28.84 -16.64 24.47
CA LYS A 588 -27.59 -16.91 25.19
C LYS A 588 -26.75 -17.94 24.43
N ASP A 589 -25.44 -17.88 24.63
CA ASP A 589 -24.50 -18.82 24.01
C ASP A 589 -24.61 -20.19 24.69
N GLU A 590 -24.81 -21.25 23.88
CA GLU A 590 -25.08 -22.61 24.37
C GLU A 590 -23.80 -23.43 24.63
N GLY A 591 -22.66 -22.95 24.13
CA GLY A 591 -21.38 -23.63 24.22
C GLY A 591 -20.81 -23.67 25.64
N ILE A 592 -21.15 -22.68 26.47
CA ILE A 592 -20.56 -22.49 27.80
C ILE A 592 -20.93 -23.66 28.72
N ARG A 593 -19.94 -24.22 29.43
CA ARG A 593 -20.07 -25.34 30.38
C ARG A 593 -19.67 -24.87 31.77
N PRO A 594 -20.64 -24.46 32.62
CA PRO A 594 -20.33 -23.96 33.96
C PRO A 594 -19.55 -24.97 34.81
N GLY A 595 -18.55 -24.49 35.54
CA GLY A 595 -17.74 -25.32 36.43
C GLY A 595 -16.75 -26.26 35.72
N THR A 596 -16.40 -25.98 34.46
CA THR A 596 -15.33 -26.71 33.76
C THR A 596 -13.98 -26.47 34.46
N THR A 597 -13.23 -27.55 34.69
CA THR A 597 -11.92 -27.51 35.37
C THR A 597 -10.88 -28.30 34.58
N ALA A 598 -9.60 -27.94 34.71
CA ALA A 598 -8.49 -28.65 34.04
C ALA A 598 -8.49 -30.15 34.41
N ALA A 599 -8.71 -30.49 35.69
CA ALA A 599 -8.82 -31.88 36.15
C ALA A 599 -10.01 -32.64 35.53
N GLY A 600 -11.12 -31.94 35.25
CA GLY A 600 -12.25 -32.52 34.52
C GLY A 600 -11.92 -32.75 33.05
N LEU A 601 -11.27 -31.78 32.40
CA LEU A 601 -10.85 -31.85 31.00
C LEU A 601 -9.80 -32.94 30.77
N GLY A 602 -8.89 -33.17 31.72
CA GLY A 602 -7.87 -34.23 31.65
C GLY A 602 -8.45 -35.64 31.53
N LYS A 603 -9.72 -35.86 31.89
CA LYS A 603 -10.43 -37.14 31.76
C LYS A 603 -11.04 -37.36 30.37
N ILE A 604 -11.06 -36.33 29.52
CA ILE A 604 -11.65 -36.42 28.18
C ILE A 604 -10.67 -37.17 27.26
N ARG A 605 -11.21 -38.14 26.52
CA ARG A 605 -10.46 -38.91 25.51
C ARG A 605 -9.97 -38.01 24.36
N ALA A 606 -8.83 -38.38 23.78
CA ALA A 606 -8.32 -37.77 22.55
C ALA A 606 -9.40 -37.78 21.45
N ALA A 607 -9.54 -36.65 20.74
CA ALA A 607 -10.46 -36.52 19.62
C ALA A 607 -9.89 -37.13 18.34
N PHE A 608 -8.55 -37.17 18.21
CA PHE A 608 -7.85 -37.64 17.02
C PHE A 608 -6.73 -38.65 17.35
N PRO A 609 -7.06 -39.79 17.99
CA PRO A 609 -6.06 -40.75 18.47
C PRO A 609 -5.15 -41.33 17.36
N GLN A 610 -5.58 -41.25 16.10
CA GLN A 610 -4.78 -41.66 14.94
C GLN A 610 -3.59 -40.73 14.63
N TRP A 611 -3.57 -39.51 15.18
CA TRP A 611 -2.52 -38.52 14.95
C TRP A 611 -1.80 -38.10 16.24
N GLY A 612 -2.49 -38.17 17.37
CA GLY A 612 -1.93 -37.86 18.68
C GLY A 612 -2.98 -37.85 19.79
N LEU A 613 -2.55 -37.51 21.00
CA LEU A 613 -3.37 -37.60 22.22
C LEU A 613 -3.68 -36.23 22.85
N MET A 614 -3.21 -35.14 22.24
CA MET A 614 -3.21 -33.82 22.88
C MET A 614 -4.55 -33.11 22.74
N THR A 615 -5.17 -33.21 21.57
CA THR A 615 -6.44 -32.54 21.26
C THR A 615 -7.63 -33.37 21.71
N THR A 616 -8.59 -32.72 22.37
CA THR A 616 -9.85 -33.31 22.81
C THR A 616 -11.03 -32.43 22.45
N GLY A 617 -12.26 -32.96 22.60
CA GLY A 617 -13.46 -32.14 22.49
C GLY A 617 -13.61 -31.10 23.61
N GLY A 618 -12.76 -31.11 24.64
CA GLY A 618 -12.76 -30.13 25.72
C GLY A 618 -11.75 -28.99 25.55
N ASN A 619 -10.70 -29.20 24.75
CA ASN A 619 -9.68 -28.19 24.46
C ASN A 619 -9.64 -27.78 22.97
N ALA A 620 -10.67 -28.17 22.20
CA ALA A 620 -10.94 -27.72 20.85
C ALA A 620 -12.20 -26.84 20.82
N SER A 621 -12.28 -25.96 19.83
CA SER A 621 -13.51 -25.21 19.58
C SER A 621 -14.71 -26.12 19.29
N GLN A 622 -15.88 -25.69 19.73
CA GLN A 622 -17.12 -26.42 19.48
C GLN A 622 -17.61 -26.17 18.05
N VAL A 623 -18.08 -27.22 17.37
CA VAL A 623 -18.88 -27.11 16.15
C VAL A 623 -20.13 -26.30 16.47
N THR A 624 -20.36 -25.20 15.76
CA THR A 624 -21.28 -24.13 16.19
C THR A 624 -21.96 -23.47 15.00
N ASP A 625 -23.22 -23.08 15.20
CA ASP A 625 -24.01 -22.29 14.27
C ASP A 625 -24.18 -20.86 14.81
N GLY A 626 -24.20 -19.86 13.92
CA GLY A 626 -24.48 -18.48 14.31
C GLY A 626 -24.12 -17.46 13.23
N ALA A 627 -24.43 -16.19 13.47
CA ALA A 627 -24.09 -15.09 12.59
C ALA A 627 -23.70 -13.80 13.33
N SER A 628 -23.04 -12.90 12.62
CA SER A 628 -22.63 -11.57 13.09
C SER A 628 -22.65 -10.57 11.95
N ALA A 629 -22.88 -9.30 12.26
CA ALA A 629 -22.90 -8.21 11.29
C ALA A 629 -22.24 -6.95 11.85
N VAL A 630 -21.52 -6.25 10.98
CA VAL A 630 -20.82 -4.99 11.23
C VAL A 630 -21.22 -4.02 10.12
N VAL A 631 -21.78 -2.86 10.49
CA VAL A 631 -22.12 -1.78 9.56
C VAL A 631 -20.93 -0.84 9.46
N ILE A 632 -20.44 -0.64 8.24
CA ILE A 632 -19.21 0.09 7.94
C ILE A 632 -19.53 1.21 6.96
N MET A 633 -18.98 2.40 7.20
CA MET A 633 -19.12 3.54 6.30
C MET A 633 -17.94 4.50 6.45
N LYS A 634 -17.87 5.49 5.56
CA LYS A 634 -16.94 6.61 5.72
C LYS A 634 -17.31 7.48 6.94
N ARG A 635 -16.33 8.00 7.68
CA ARG A 635 -16.57 8.85 8.85
C ARG A 635 -17.42 10.07 8.51
N SER A 636 -17.12 10.75 7.40
CA SER A 636 -17.91 11.90 6.94
C SER A 636 -19.39 11.54 6.76
N LYS A 637 -19.68 10.33 6.26
CA LYS A 637 -21.04 9.85 6.06
C LYS A 637 -21.74 9.53 7.39
N ALA A 638 -21.03 8.91 8.33
CA ALA A 638 -21.57 8.67 9.68
C ALA A 638 -21.93 9.99 10.38
N ILE A 639 -21.10 11.02 10.24
CA ILE A 639 -21.34 12.37 10.78
C ILE A 639 -22.53 13.04 10.08
N GLU A 640 -22.60 12.97 8.75
CA GLU A 640 -23.73 13.49 7.96
C GLU A 640 -25.06 12.89 8.40
N LEU A 641 -25.08 11.58 8.66
CA LEU A 641 -26.27 10.83 9.09
C LEU A 641 -26.55 10.94 10.60
N GLY A 642 -25.69 11.62 11.37
CA GLY A 642 -25.84 11.76 12.83
C GLY A 642 -25.70 10.46 13.61
N LEU A 643 -24.94 9.48 13.09
CA LEU A 643 -24.80 8.15 13.69
C LEU A 643 -23.68 8.11 14.74
N PRO A 644 -23.85 7.33 15.83
CA PRO A 644 -22.76 7.07 16.75
C PRO A 644 -21.68 6.23 16.06
N ILE A 645 -20.41 6.60 16.27
CA ILE A 645 -19.26 5.85 15.77
C ILE A 645 -18.77 4.94 16.90
N LEU A 646 -18.84 3.63 16.68
CA LEU A 646 -18.35 2.63 17.65
C LEU A 646 -16.83 2.53 17.59
N ALA A 647 -16.29 2.43 16.38
CA ALA A 647 -14.87 2.21 16.17
C ALA A 647 -14.42 2.67 14.79
N LYS A 648 -13.11 2.82 14.63
CA LYS A 648 -12.43 2.93 13.35
C LYS A 648 -11.80 1.60 12.95
N TYR A 649 -11.99 1.19 11.70
CA TYR A 649 -11.18 0.15 11.07
C TYR A 649 -9.83 0.76 10.65
N VAL A 650 -8.73 0.24 11.19
CA VAL A 650 -7.39 0.75 10.90
C VAL A 650 -6.75 -0.01 9.74
N GLY A 651 -6.88 -1.34 9.74
CA GLY A 651 -6.30 -2.18 8.71
C GLY A 651 -6.39 -3.66 9.05
N SER A 652 -6.11 -4.49 8.05
CA SER A 652 -5.98 -5.93 8.22
C SER A 652 -4.93 -6.48 7.26
N THR A 653 -4.38 -7.65 7.59
CA THR A 653 -3.32 -8.29 6.82
C THR A 653 -3.44 -9.80 6.86
N ILE A 654 -2.84 -10.46 5.87
CA ILE A 654 -2.82 -11.92 5.73
C ILE A 654 -1.37 -12.38 5.62
N ALA A 655 -1.07 -13.54 6.20
CA ALA A 655 0.19 -14.25 6.07
C ALA A 655 -0.04 -15.71 5.67
N GLY A 656 0.85 -16.28 4.87
CA GLY A 656 0.90 -17.70 4.55
C GLY A 656 1.98 -18.41 5.37
N LEU A 657 1.80 -19.69 5.62
CA LEU A 657 2.70 -20.59 6.34
C LEU A 657 2.42 -22.04 5.94
N PRO A 658 3.28 -23.02 6.32
CA PRO A 658 3.05 -24.41 5.94
C PRO A 658 1.67 -24.93 6.42
N PRO A 659 0.86 -25.58 5.54
CA PRO A 659 -0.49 -26.05 5.87
C PRO A 659 -0.56 -26.99 7.07
N ARG A 660 0.46 -27.85 7.23
CA ARG A 660 0.54 -28.82 8.33
C ARG A 660 0.57 -28.23 9.74
N ILE A 661 0.90 -26.96 9.87
CA ILE A 661 0.98 -26.21 11.13
C ILE A 661 0.18 -24.92 11.03
N MET A 662 -0.89 -24.90 10.23
CA MET A 662 -1.72 -23.72 9.99
C MET A 662 -2.15 -22.97 11.26
N GLY A 663 -2.27 -23.70 12.36
CA GLY A 663 -2.63 -23.19 13.68
C GLY A 663 -1.77 -22.06 14.21
N ILE A 664 -0.52 -21.93 13.76
CA ILE A 664 0.38 -20.85 14.18
C ILE A 664 0.24 -19.59 13.31
N GLY A 665 -0.72 -19.53 12.38
CA GLY A 665 -0.92 -18.37 11.49
C GLY A 665 -0.91 -16.99 12.17
N PRO A 666 -1.52 -16.81 13.37
CA PRO A 666 -1.43 -15.55 14.11
C PRO A 666 0.00 -15.11 14.44
N THR A 667 0.94 -16.03 14.64
CA THR A 667 2.35 -15.70 14.96
C THR A 667 3.07 -15.01 13.81
N VAL A 668 2.53 -15.08 12.59
CA VAL A 668 3.06 -14.39 11.41
C VAL A 668 2.19 -13.18 11.05
N ALA A 669 0.87 -13.32 11.15
CA ALA A 669 -0.07 -12.25 10.78
C ALA A 669 -0.04 -11.06 11.75
N ILE A 670 0.06 -11.31 13.07
CA ILE A 670 0.09 -10.25 14.08
C ILE A 670 1.32 -9.36 13.93
N PRO A 671 2.57 -9.89 13.91
CA PRO A 671 3.75 -9.04 13.72
C PRO A 671 3.71 -8.26 12.42
N LYS A 672 3.24 -8.87 11.32
CA LYS A 672 3.09 -8.19 10.03
C LYS A 672 2.15 -6.99 10.13
N LEU A 673 1.00 -7.14 10.79
CA LEU A 673 0.03 -6.06 10.95
C LEU A 673 0.60 -4.93 11.82
N LEU A 674 1.21 -5.28 12.95
CA LEU A 674 1.81 -4.32 13.87
C LEU A 674 2.92 -3.51 13.19
N GLN A 675 3.76 -4.17 12.39
CA GLN A 675 4.79 -3.51 11.58
C GLN A 675 4.18 -2.53 10.57
N GLN A 676 3.11 -2.92 9.87
CA GLN A 676 2.43 -2.04 8.89
C GLN A 676 1.85 -0.77 9.52
N HIS A 677 1.56 -0.80 10.82
CA HIS A 677 0.96 0.33 11.54
C HIS A 677 1.90 0.98 12.57
N ASN A 678 3.18 0.57 12.59
CA ASN A 678 4.21 1.02 13.54
C ASN A 678 3.76 0.91 15.01
N LEU A 679 3.19 -0.24 15.36
CA LEU A 679 2.73 -0.56 16.72
C LEU A 679 3.56 -1.70 17.32
N SER A 680 3.53 -1.78 18.64
CA SER A 680 4.00 -2.92 19.41
C SER A 680 2.82 -3.62 20.10
N LEU A 681 3.04 -4.84 20.60
CA LEU A 681 2.03 -5.54 21.41
C LEU A 681 1.64 -4.79 22.68
N ASN A 682 2.52 -3.93 23.21
CA ASN A 682 2.24 -3.12 24.39
C ASN A 682 1.18 -2.04 24.13
N ASP A 683 1.06 -1.59 22.88
CA ASP A 683 0.06 -0.60 22.47
C ASP A 683 -1.35 -1.20 22.34
N ILE A 684 -1.46 -2.53 22.31
CA ILE A 684 -2.74 -3.22 22.17
C ILE A 684 -3.39 -3.37 23.54
N ASP A 685 -4.68 -3.02 23.63
CA ASP A 685 -5.43 -3.09 24.88
C ASP A 685 -6.22 -4.39 25.02
N VAL A 686 -6.89 -4.82 23.94
CA VAL A 686 -7.71 -6.05 23.89
C VAL A 686 -7.28 -6.87 22.68
N ILE A 687 -7.13 -8.18 22.89
CA ILE A 687 -6.70 -9.13 21.87
C ILE A 687 -7.76 -10.22 21.76
N GLU A 688 -8.36 -10.39 20.59
CA GLU A 688 -9.22 -11.52 20.26
C GLU A 688 -8.45 -12.48 19.35
N VAL A 689 -7.94 -13.59 19.88
CA VAL A 689 -7.34 -14.66 19.06
C VAL A 689 -8.28 -15.85 19.02
N ASN A 690 -8.60 -16.34 17.83
CA ASN A 690 -9.51 -17.47 17.70
C ASN A 690 -8.90 -18.73 18.32
N GLU A 691 -9.70 -19.42 19.14
CA GLU A 691 -9.30 -20.63 19.86
C GLU A 691 -9.78 -21.87 19.10
N ALA A 692 -9.39 -22.02 17.82
CA ALA A 692 -9.76 -23.19 17.03
C ALA A 692 -9.39 -24.50 17.78
N PHE A 693 -8.18 -24.50 18.35
CA PHE A 693 -7.68 -25.49 19.30
C PHE A 693 -6.80 -24.79 20.35
N ALA A 694 -6.75 -25.32 21.57
CA ALA A 694 -5.88 -24.81 22.62
C ALA A 694 -4.40 -24.86 22.20
N THR A 695 -4.00 -25.85 21.39
CA THR A 695 -2.62 -25.96 20.86
C THR A 695 -2.18 -24.70 20.13
N MET A 696 -3.07 -24.15 19.32
CA MET A 696 -2.85 -22.97 18.50
C MET A 696 -2.82 -21.70 19.35
N ALA A 697 -3.74 -21.62 20.29
CA ALA A 697 -3.91 -20.44 21.13
C ALA A 697 -2.81 -20.32 22.20
N VAL A 698 -2.43 -21.44 22.85
CA VAL A 698 -1.28 -21.53 23.76
C VAL A 698 0.00 -21.17 23.03
N TYR A 699 0.28 -21.82 21.88
CA TYR A 699 1.50 -21.53 21.13
C TYR A 699 1.58 -20.06 20.70
N THR A 700 0.48 -19.51 20.16
CA THR A 700 0.45 -18.11 19.74
C THR A 700 0.74 -17.16 20.89
N ARG A 701 0.11 -17.38 22.05
CA ARG A 701 0.34 -16.59 23.27
C ARG A 701 1.79 -16.64 23.69
N ASP A 702 2.34 -17.84 23.83
CA ASP A 702 3.67 -18.05 24.41
C ASP A 702 4.76 -17.58 23.44
N PHE A 703 4.62 -17.85 22.15
CA PHE A 703 5.57 -17.45 21.12
C PHE A 703 5.65 -15.92 20.95
N LEU A 704 4.52 -15.23 20.96
CA LEU A 704 4.49 -13.76 20.82
C LEU A 704 4.62 -13.03 22.16
N GLY A 705 4.55 -13.73 23.30
CA GLY A 705 4.51 -13.12 24.62
C GLY A 705 3.25 -12.27 24.84
N LEU A 706 2.09 -12.74 24.37
CA LEU A 706 0.82 -12.02 24.55
C LEU A 706 0.43 -11.96 26.03
N ASP A 707 0.03 -10.78 26.49
CA ASP A 707 -0.55 -10.62 27.82
C ASP A 707 -1.88 -11.39 27.90
N TRP A 708 -1.88 -12.45 28.70
CA TRP A 708 -3.01 -13.34 28.91
C TRP A 708 -4.27 -12.62 29.41
N ASN A 709 -4.11 -11.52 30.13
CA ASN A 709 -5.23 -10.74 30.65
C ASN A 709 -5.91 -9.90 29.55
N LYS A 710 -5.19 -9.61 28.45
CA LYS A 710 -5.72 -8.89 27.29
C LYS A 710 -6.31 -9.83 26.23
N MET A 711 -5.86 -11.09 26.21
CA MET A 711 -6.28 -12.09 25.23
C MET A 711 -7.58 -12.78 25.64
N ASN A 712 -8.63 -12.69 24.81
CA ASN A 712 -9.95 -13.32 25.01
C ASN A 712 -10.51 -13.13 26.44
N PRO A 713 -10.64 -11.90 26.94
CA PRO A 713 -11.03 -11.63 28.33
C PRO A 713 -12.45 -12.10 28.66
N ARG A 714 -13.30 -12.27 27.64
CA ARG A 714 -14.67 -12.82 27.76
C ARG A 714 -14.77 -14.31 27.43
N GLY A 715 -13.64 -15.00 27.33
CA GLY A 715 -13.55 -16.35 26.81
C GLY A 715 -13.61 -16.39 25.28
N GLY A 716 -13.06 -17.44 24.69
CA GLY A 716 -12.97 -17.57 23.24
C GLY A 716 -13.72 -18.79 22.70
N ALA A 717 -13.30 -19.26 21.53
CA ALA A 717 -14.04 -20.23 20.74
C ALA A 717 -14.09 -21.66 21.33
N ILE A 718 -13.21 -22.00 22.29
CA ILE A 718 -13.34 -23.25 23.06
C ILE A 718 -14.66 -23.25 23.84
N ALA A 719 -14.97 -22.13 24.48
CA ALA A 719 -16.18 -21.97 25.28
C ALA A 719 -17.40 -21.51 24.49
N LEU A 720 -17.22 -20.49 23.65
CA LEU A 720 -18.29 -19.84 22.88
C LEU A 720 -18.65 -20.61 21.60
N GLY A 721 -17.71 -21.38 21.05
CA GLY A 721 -17.85 -22.06 19.78
C GLY A 721 -17.21 -21.32 18.59
N HIS A 722 -16.97 -22.06 17.51
CA HIS A 722 -16.34 -21.57 16.28
C HIS A 722 -17.23 -21.79 15.04
N PRO A 723 -18.24 -20.95 14.82
CA PRO A 723 -18.96 -20.90 13.53
C PRO A 723 -18.02 -20.28 12.49
N LEU A 724 -17.32 -21.12 11.72
CA LEU A 724 -16.19 -20.78 10.85
C LEU A 724 -16.29 -19.38 10.22
N GLY A 725 -17.19 -19.18 9.25
CA GLY A 725 -17.34 -17.92 8.53
C GLY A 725 -17.81 -16.72 9.37
N THR A 726 -18.46 -16.99 10.51
CA THR A 726 -18.96 -15.97 11.44
C THR A 726 -17.85 -15.42 12.35
N THR A 727 -16.85 -16.23 12.66
CA THR A 727 -15.96 -15.97 13.80
C THR A 727 -15.15 -14.68 13.67
N GLY A 728 -14.61 -14.38 12.49
CA GLY A 728 -13.82 -13.17 12.30
C GLY A 728 -14.62 -11.88 12.55
N ALA A 729 -15.88 -11.83 12.14
CA ALA A 729 -16.76 -10.70 12.43
C ALA A 729 -17.24 -10.72 13.89
N ARG A 730 -17.58 -11.89 14.45
CA ARG A 730 -17.91 -12.07 15.88
C ARG A 730 -16.83 -11.52 16.80
N GLN A 731 -15.56 -11.79 16.52
CA GLN A 731 -14.43 -11.28 17.32
C GLN A 731 -14.34 -9.75 17.30
N ILE A 732 -14.70 -9.09 16.19
CA ILE A 732 -14.82 -7.63 16.15
C ILE A 732 -15.93 -7.18 17.09
N VAL A 733 -17.10 -7.81 17.02
CA VAL A 733 -18.24 -7.49 17.90
C VAL A 733 -17.86 -7.62 19.38
N THR A 734 -17.35 -8.78 19.78
CA THR A 734 -17.00 -9.07 21.17
C THR A 734 -15.84 -8.22 21.67
N GLY A 735 -14.79 -8.06 20.85
CA GLY A 735 -13.63 -7.24 21.19
C GLY A 735 -13.99 -5.76 21.36
N LEU A 736 -14.85 -5.20 20.50
CA LEU A 736 -15.31 -3.82 20.62
C LEU A 736 -16.24 -3.63 21.83
N SER A 737 -17.11 -4.59 22.13
CA SER A 737 -17.91 -4.55 23.37
C SER A 737 -17.01 -4.55 24.60
N GLU A 738 -15.93 -5.33 24.60
CA GLU A 738 -14.96 -5.31 25.70
C GLU A 738 -14.19 -4.00 25.81
N CYS A 739 -13.72 -3.45 24.69
CA CYS A 739 -13.10 -2.14 24.65
C CYS A 739 -14.02 -1.06 25.23
N ARG A 740 -15.30 -1.06 24.85
CA ARG A 740 -16.32 -0.14 25.39
C ARG A 740 -16.48 -0.33 26.91
N ARG A 741 -16.66 -1.56 27.38
CA ARG A 741 -16.85 -1.88 28.81
C ARG A 741 -15.67 -1.41 29.66
N THR A 742 -14.46 -1.55 29.14
CA THR A 742 -13.20 -1.25 29.85
C THR A 742 -12.62 0.12 29.50
N LYS A 743 -13.28 0.90 28.63
CA LYS A 743 -12.82 2.20 28.09
C LYS A 743 -11.43 2.12 27.45
N LYS A 744 -11.13 0.96 26.88
CA LYS A 744 -9.90 0.69 26.14
C LYS A 744 -10.08 1.06 24.67
N LYS A 745 -8.96 1.28 23.98
CA LYS A 745 -8.99 1.86 22.63
C LYS A 745 -8.62 0.83 21.57
N ILE A 746 -7.50 0.14 21.73
CA ILE A 746 -6.91 -0.60 20.60
C ILE A 746 -7.26 -2.07 20.70
N LEU A 747 -8.08 -2.53 19.75
CA LEU A 747 -8.46 -3.92 19.56
C LEU A 747 -7.62 -4.53 18.44
N LEU A 748 -6.97 -5.65 18.74
CA LEU A 748 -6.40 -6.55 17.75
C LEU A 748 -7.24 -7.84 17.70
N THR A 749 -7.59 -8.29 16.51
CA THR A 749 -8.19 -9.62 16.29
C THR A 749 -7.32 -10.45 15.36
N SER A 750 -7.21 -11.76 15.59
CA SER A 750 -6.47 -12.67 14.72
C SER A 750 -6.97 -14.12 14.80
N MET A 751 -6.72 -14.87 13.73
CA MET A 751 -7.04 -16.30 13.65
C MET A 751 -6.08 -17.03 12.72
N CYS A 752 -5.87 -18.31 13.03
CA CYS A 752 -5.36 -19.28 12.06
C CYS A 752 -6.42 -19.56 10.99
N ILE A 753 -5.97 -20.05 9.85
CA ILE A 753 -6.80 -20.29 8.68
C ILE A 753 -6.36 -21.62 8.08
N GLY A 754 -7.34 -22.48 7.79
CA GLY A 754 -7.12 -23.74 7.09
C GLY A 754 -6.23 -23.58 5.85
N THR A 755 -5.53 -24.65 5.49
CA THR A 755 -4.56 -24.68 4.38
C THR A 755 -3.35 -23.77 4.55
N GLY A 756 -3.01 -23.35 5.78
CA GLY A 756 -1.73 -22.68 6.06
C GLY A 756 -1.75 -21.17 5.88
N MET A 757 -2.68 -20.48 6.55
CA MET A 757 -2.70 -19.02 6.58
C MET A 757 -2.99 -18.46 7.99
N GLY A 758 -2.73 -17.17 8.17
CA GLY A 758 -3.20 -16.37 9.31
C GLY A 758 -3.71 -15.02 8.83
N MET A 759 -4.69 -14.46 9.54
CA MET A 759 -5.16 -13.09 9.30
C MET A 759 -5.22 -12.34 10.62
N ALA A 760 -4.94 -11.03 10.57
CA ALA A 760 -5.04 -10.14 11.70
C ALA A 760 -5.72 -8.83 11.29
N GLY A 761 -6.48 -8.22 12.19
CA GLY A 761 -7.18 -6.94 12.00
C GLY A 761 -7.00 -6.01 13.21
N LEU A 762 -6.91 -4.71 12.93
CA LEU A 762 -6.68 -3.65 13.91
C LEU A 762 -7.84 -2.64 13.90
N PHE A 763 -8.36 -2.34 15.08
CA PHE A 763 -9.51 -1.47 15.28
C PHE A 763 -9.27 -0.52 16.45
N VAL A 764 -9.85 0.67 16.38
CA VAL A 764 -9.79 1.67 17.46
C VAL A 764 -11.20 1.98 17.93
N ASN A 765 -11.53 1.58 19.15
CA ASN A 765 -12.77 1.96 19.84
C ASN A 765 -12.84 3.48 20.05
N GLU A 766 -14.02 4.05 19.80
CA GLU A 766 -14.31 5.49 19.92
C GLU A 766 -15.39 5.82 20.95
N GLN A 767 -15.90 4.82 21.67
CA GLN A 767 -16.90 4.96 22.71
C GLN A 767 -16.32 5.08 24.12
#